data_AF-A0A6L8DPV4-F1
#
_entry.id   AF-A0A6L8DPV4-F1
#
_cell.length_a   1.000
_cell.length_b   1.000
_cell.length_c   1.000
_cell.angle_alpha   90.00
_cell.angle_beta   90.00
_cell.angle_gamma   90.00
#
_symmetry.space_group_name_H-M   'P 1'
#
loop_
_entity.id
_entity.type
_entity.pdbx_description
1 polymer ?
#
loop_
_entity_poly.entity_id
_entity_poly.type
_entity_poly.pdbx_seq_one_letter_code
_entity_poly.pdbx_strand_id
1 'polypeptide(L)'
;MLSRGSEWNRWDPHIHSPDTVLNDQFRGTDPWSSYLDALETKTPRIRAIGVTDYYLTENYEKVLRLKRTGRLSGVQLIFPNVEMRLDAAAQSGFINIHLLVSPEDPNHVRELGRILSRLTFSAFQDSFACTKDDLSRLGTRANPSIQDERVAVREGATQFKVSFNELREVFGQSAWAKQNILVAVAGGSGDGTSGLRGGADATVRQEIESFAHVIFSSNRAQREFWLGQRSVTETELHARYGGLKPCLHGSDAHSESAVGEPQEDRFSWVKGGVEFDSLRQACIDPAGRVHVGSKPPTTTMPSQVISSMAVEDADWFGIDKIPLNSGLVTIIGARGSGKTALAEMIATGCDGVPDVVWDSDAPPSSSFLTRARSHLGEGKVRLVWGGGDEVSRYLDGRDSGGPTSFPRLRYLSQQFVEDLCSAQGPTDGLITEIERVVFEAHPHESRDGALDFGELRERRILRFRQARAREAGAILQVSQRISEEIEKERLALTLERQVEQKRKQVEGYKADLGKLVIKGSDAHLKRHQELQTAAQVLRKQIERYKEKRRAFEGLQDEVASTRATIAPEMLRQAQARHPGSGMSAKHWNEFLLDYKGPVDESLRSYIKWVDGKMAELVGSIPARETEETPYVAEDEDLKGVRLAMLDAEIARLEGLLNADKLVREQYSALSRRVGRETAALQTLEDRLIDAKGAAARRRKLQRERNEAYERVFDAILSEEQALVDLYAPIQERLRTAGGTLKRLRFSIFRSANAAEWADYAEENLLDRRREGPFRGRGALVKRAERELKLRWEAGTATEVSKAMSDFITRYQRDFFVHAPVPREQHEAFRTWLGRFAEWLFNTDHIAVRYGIAYDGVDIEKLSPGTRGIVLLLLYLVFWNRNKCII
;
A
#
# COMPACT_ATOMS: atom_id res chain seq x y z
N MET A 1 47.16 5.34 -0.69
CA MET A 1 45.98 4.58 -1.16
C MET A 1 44.83 4.84 -0.18
N LEU A 2 43.64 5.15 -0.69
CA LEU A 2 42.43 5.26 0.12
C LEU A 2 42.01 3.86 0.61
N SER A 3 41.63 3.74 1.88
CA SER A 3 41.14 2.49 2.48
C SER A 3 39.65 2.29 2.18
N ARG A 4 39.18 1.04 2.13
CA ARG A 4 37.75 0.71 2.06
C ARG A 4 36.99 1.05 3.35
N GLY A 5 37.70 1.32 4.44
CA GLY A 5 37.13 1.59 5.75
C GLY A 5 36.79 0.30 6.48
N SER A 6 35.64 0.26 7.16
CA SER A 6 35.27 -0.83 8.07
C SER A 6 34.83 -2.10 7.35
N GLU A 7 35.69 -3.12 7.34
CA GLU A 7 35.42 -4.45 6.81
C GLU A 7 35.49 -5.50 7.91
N TRP A 8 34.83 -6.65 7.71
CA TRP A 8 34.96 -7.79 8.61
C TRP A 8 36.30 -8.48 8.41
N ASN A 9 37.12 -8.50 9.44
CA ASN A 9 38.42 -9.15 9.43
C ASN A 9 38.47 -10.25 10.48
N ARG A 10 39.11 -11.38 10.16
CA ARG A 10 39.35 -12.45 11.13
C ARG A 10 40.51 -12.07 12.05
N TRP A 11 40.25 -12.13 13.35
CA TRP A 11 41.20 -11.86 14.42
C TRP A 11 41.39 -13.11 15.29
N ASP A 12 42.58 -13.28 15.84
CA ASP A 12 42.86 -14.25 16.89
C ASP A 12 43.48 -13.53 18.11
N PRO A 13 42.64 -13.00 19.03
CA PRO A 13 43.11 -12.12 20.11
C PRO A 13 43.77 -12.88 21.28
N HIS A 14 43.73 -14.21 21.27
CA HIS A 14 44.26 -15.05 22.34
C HIS A 14 44.93 -16.27 21.73
N ILE A 15 46.24 -16.17 21.51
CA ILE A 15 47.06 -17.23 20.95
C ILE A 15 48.43 -17.25 21.62
N HIS A 16 48.79 -18.39 22.22
CA HIS A 16 50.14 -18.60 22.74
C HIS A 16 51.08 -19.06 21.61
N SER A 17 52.38 -18.84 21.82
CA SER A 17 53.44 -19.26 20.91
C SER A 17 54.31 -20.33 21.55
N PRO A 18 55.23 -20.96 20.79
CA PRO A 18 56.30 -21.74 21.40
C PRO A 18 57.09 -20.91 22.42
N ASP A 19 57.69 -21.56 23.41
CA ASP A 19 58.31 -20.91 24.58
C ASP A 19 57.30 -20.22 25.55
N THR A 20 55.97 -20.46 25.42
CA THR A 20 55.01 -19.97 26.43
C THR A 20 55.32 -20.53 27.82
N VAL A 21 55.20 -19.70 28.85
CA VAL A 21 55.68 -20.03 30.21
C VAL A 21 54.93 -21.23 30.79
N LEU A 22 53.59 -21.26 30.63
CA LEU A 22 52.74 -22.34 31.13
C LEU A 22 52.16 -23.15 29.97
N ASN A 23 52.03 -24.46 30.19
CA ASN A 23 51.39 -25.40 29.27
C ASN A 23 51.97 -25.39 27.84
N ASP A 24 53.29 -25.24 27.69
CA ASP A 24 53.94 -25.33 26.37
C ASP A 24 53.93 -26.78 25.84
N GLN A 25 53.11 -27.02 24.82
CA GLN A 25 52.99 -28.30 24.12
C GLN A 25 53.49 -28.21 22.67
N PHE A 26 54.22 -27.15 22.30
CA PHE A 26 54.90 -27.07 21.01
C PHE A 26 56.10 -28.03 21.02
N ARG A 27 56.24 -28.84 19.97
CA ARG A 27 57.26 -29.89 19.84
C ARG A 27 57.89 -29.82 18.45
N GLY A 28 59.01 -30.51 18.24
CA GLY A 28 59.73 -30.54 16.95
C GLY A 28 61.09 -29.86 16.99
N THR A 29 61.82 -29.90 15.87
CA THR A 29 63.17 -29.33 15.75
C THR A 29 63.19 -27.81 15.57
N ASP A 30 62.16 -27.26 14.94
CA ASP A 30 61.95 -25.80 14.83
C ASP A 30 60.47 -25.43 15.04
N PRO A 31 59.99 -25.42 16.30
CA PRO A 31 58.60 -25.12 16.61
C PRO A 31 58.17 -23.71 16.19
N TRP A 32 59.11 -22.75 16.11
CA TRP A 32 58.81 -21.37 15.74
C TRP A 32 58.53 -21.22 14.25
N SER A 33 59.29 -21.89 13.38
CA SER A 33 58.95 -21.88 11.94
C SER A 33 57.58 -22.51 11.70
N SER A 34 57.33 -23.69 12.27
CA SER A 34 56.04 -24.38 12.20
C SER A 34 54.86 -23.50 12.65
N TYR A 35 55.00 -22.82 13.79
CA TYR A 35 53.99 -21.91 14.31
C TYR A 35 53.67 -20.75 13.36
N LEU A 36 54.70 -20.12 12.78
CA LEU A 36 54.52 -19.01 11.84
C LEU A 36 53.94 -19.49 10.50
N ASP A 37 54.38 -20.65 9.99
CA ASP A 37 53.87 -21.26 8.76
C ASP A 37 52.37 -21.59 8.92
N ALA A 38 51.97 -22.12 10.07
CA ALA A 38 50.58 -22.38 10.39
C ALA A 38 49.74 -21.08 10.35
N LEU A 39 50.22 -19.98 10.94
CA LEU A 39 49.54 -18.68 10.91
C LEU A 39 49.44 -18.07 9.50
N GLU A 40 50.49 -18.19 8.70
CA GLU A 40 50.56 -17.63 7.34
C GLU A 40 49.64 -18.35 6.35
N THR A 41 49.35 -19.63 6.59
CA THR A 41 48.58 -20.49 5.68
C THR A 41 47.10 -20.65 6.05
N LYS A 42 46.64 -20.13 7.20
CA LYS A 42 45.25 -20.28 7.62
C LYS A 42 44.24 -19.66 6.66
N THR A 43 43.13 -20.38 6.47
CA THR A 43 41.95 -19.95 5.74
C THR A 43 40.70 -20.10 6.63
N PRO A 44 39.88 -19.05 6.84
CA PRO A 44 40.04 -17.67 6.37
C PRO A 44 41.31 -17.01 6.92
N ARG A 45 41.89 -16.07 6.15
CA ARG A 45 43.16 -15.41 6.52
C ARG A 45 43.06 -14.65 7.84
N ILE A 46 43.99 -14.89 8.76
CA ILE A 46 44.10 -14.14 10.02
C ILE A 46 44.77 -12.78 9.73
N ARG A 47 44.11 -11.69 10.13
CA ARG A 47 44.57 -10.32 9.86
C ARG A 47 45.16 -9.64 11.10
N ALA A 48 44.75 -10.06 12.29
CA ALA A 48 45.26 -9.56 13.55
C ALA A 48 45.46 -10.69 14.56
N ILE A 49 46.54 -10.62 15.36
CA ILE A 49 46.79 -11.56 16.44
C ILE A 49 47.12 -10.84 17.75
N GLY A 50 46.57 -11.33 18.86
CA GLY A 50 46.98 -10.98 20.21
C GLY A 50 47.94 -12.05 20.73
N VAL A 51 49.23 -11.75 20.77
CA VAL A 51 50.25 -12.72 21.22
C VAL A 51 50.16 -12.84 22.73
N THR A 52 49.76 -14.02 23.20
CA THR A 52 49.44 -14.24 24.61
C THR A 52 50.64 -14.78 25.38
N ASP A 53 51.02 -14.04 26.42
CA ASP A 53 52.07 -14.42 27.36
C ASP A 53 51.56 -14.38 28.79
N TYR A 54 51.96 -15.38 29.59
CA TYR A 54 51.66 -15.39 31.03
C TYR A 54 52.56 -14.39 31.74
N TYR A 55 51.97 -13.32 32.30
CA TYR A 55 52.63 -12.30 33.13
C TYR A 55 53.77 -11.49 32.47
N LEU A 56 54.24 -11.87 31.28
CA LEU A 56 55.42 -11.34 30.60
C LEU A 56 55.07 -10.90 29.16
N THR A 57 56.06 -10.47 28.38
CA THR A 57 55.89 -10.01 26.98
C THR A 57 56.97 -10.52 26.01
N GLU A 58 57.83 -11.43 26.46
CA GLU A 58 59.03 -11.84 25.70
C GLU A 58 58.70 -12.49 24.36
N ASN A 59 57.60 -13.26 24.27
CA ASN A 59 57.22 -13.92 23.03
C ASN A 59 56.57 -12.93 22.06
N TYR A 60 55.78 -11.98 22.56
CA TYR A 60 55.31 -10.86 21.73
C TYR A 60 56.48 -10.11 21.08
N GLU A 61 57.51 -9.76 21.86
CA GLU A 61 58.70 -9.10 21.32
C GLU A 61 59.44 -9.98 20.29
N LYS A 62 59.48 -11.30 20.50
CA LYS A 62 60.05 -12.26 19.54
C LYS A 62 59.26 -12.32 18.24
N VAL A 63 57.93 -12.35 18.31
CA VAL A 63 57.05 -12.27 17.14
C VAL A 63 57.29 -10.96 16.37
N LEU A 64 57.44 -9.82 17.06
CA LEU A 64 57.77 -8.55 16.41
C LEU A 64 59.13 -8.59 15.70
N ARG A 65 60.16 -9.20 16.30
CA ARG A 65 61.48 -9.38 15.66
C ARG A 65 61.35 -10.22 14.38
N LEU A 66 60.58 -11.31 14.42
CA LEU A 66 60.35 -12.19 13.26
C LEU A 66 59.49 -11.51 12.18
N LYS A 67 58.51 -10.69 12.57
CA LYS A 67 57.73 -9.85 11.63
C LYS A 67 58.64 -8.88 10.87
N ARG A 68 59.64 -8.30 11.53
CA ARG A 68 60.63 -7.40 10.90
C ARG A 68 61.54 -8.11 9.89
N THR A 69 61.73 -9.43 9.99
CA THR A 69 62.47 -10.21 8.99
C THR A 69 61.62 -10.64 7.78
N GLY A 70 60.34 -10.25 7.73
CA GLY A 70 59.44 -10.50 6.59
C GLY A 70 58.37 -11.57 6.83
N ARG A 71 58.37 -12.25 7.99
CA ARG A 71 57.33 -13.23 8.36
C ARG A 71 55.98 -12.56 8.64
N LEU A 72 54.91 -13.36 8.67
CA LEU A 72 53.53 -12.97 8.97
C LEU A 72 52.99 -11.87 8.05
N SER A 73 53.37 -11.83 6.77
CA SER A 73 53.01 -10.75 5.83
C SER A 73 51.50 -10.46 5.74
N GLY A 74 50.66 -11.47 6.02
CA GLY A 74 49.20 -11.33 6.08
C GLY A 74 48.59 -10.83 7.38
N VAL A 75 49.34 -10.90 8.47
CA VAL A 75 48.93 -10.36 9.76
C VAL A 75 49.40 -8.91 9.84
N GLN A 76 48.44 -7.99 9.79
CA GLN A 76 48.70 -6.55 9.75
C GLN A 76 48.80 -5.95 11.15
N LEU A 77 48.03 -6.45 12.12
CA LEU A 77 48.10 -6.01 13.51
C LEU A 77 48.61 -7.14 14.41
N ILE A 78 49.62 -6.85 15.20
CA ILE A 78 50.15 -7.74 16.25
C ILE A 78 50.17 -6.91 17.53
N PHE A 79 49.52 -7.39 18.58
CA PHE A 79 49.47 -6.69 19.87
C PHE A 79 49.74 -7.67 21.01
N PRO A 80 50.29 -7.22 22.16
CA PRO A 80 50.51 -8.11 23.29
C PRO A 80 49.19 -8.32 24.05
N ASN A 81 48.98 -9.57 24.46
CA ASN A 81 47.93 -10.00 25.36
C ASN A 81 48.61 -10.61 26.60
N VAL A 82 48.58 -9.93 27.74
CA VAL A 82 49.17 -10.48 28.98
C VAL A 82 48.10 -11.22 29.76
N GLU A 83 48.22 -12.53 29.86
CA GLU A 83 47.34 -13.39 30.65
C GLU A 83 47.84 -13.50 32.09
N MET A 84 46.94 -13.32 33.05
CA MET A 84 47.22 -13.40 34.48
C MET A 84 46.10 -14.17 35.19
N ARG A 85 46.45 -14.85 36.28
CA ARG A 85 45.47 -15.49 37.16
C ARG A 85 45.16 -14.60 38.34
N LEU A 86 43.88 -14.34 38.57
CA LEU A 86 43.40 -13.65 39.77
C LEU A 86 43.47 -14.58 41.00
N ASP A 87 43.52 -13.99 42.19
CA ASP A 87 43.39 -14.70 43.47
C ASP A 87 41.96 -15.24 43.73
N ALA A 88 40.99 -14.87 42.91
CA ALA A 88 39.64 -15.42 42.91
C ALA A 88 39.57 -16.83 42.28
N ALA A 89 38.97 -17.78 43.01
CA ALA A 89 38.86 -19.18 42.59
C ALA A 89 37.73 -19.41 41.56
N ALA A 90 38.02 -20.12 40.47
CA ALA A 90 37.03 -20.59 39.51
C ALA A 90 36.57 -22.02 39.86
N GLN A 91 35.73 -22.67 39.04
CA GLN A 91 35.27 -24.04 39.31
C GLN A 91 36.45 -25.05 39.26
N SER A 92 37.43 -24.79 38.39
CA SER A 92 38.69 -25.52 38.31
C SER A 92 39.85 -24.54 38.17
N GLY A 93 40.50 -24.20 39.29
CA GLY A 93 41.65 -23.30 39.31
C GLY A 93 41.28 -21.85 39.61
N PHE A 94 41.82 -20.91 38.84
CA PHE A 94 41.72 -19.47 39.08
C PHE A 94 41.14 -18.76 37.85
N ILE A 95 40.59 -17.57 38.05
CA ILE A 95 40.03 -16.77 36.95
C ILE A 95 41.16 -16.16 36.13
N ASN A 96 41.14 -16.41 34.81
CA ASN A 96 42.05 -15.79 33.85
C ASN A 96 41.55 -14.40 33.44
N ILE A 97 42.44 -13.41 33.58
CA ILE A 97 42.25 -12.03 33.13
C ILE A 97 43.37 -11.65 32.16
N HIS A 98 43.03 -10.86 31.16
CA HIS A 98 43.89 -10.53 30.04
C HIS A 98 44.02 -9.02 29.88
N LEU A 99 45.24 -8.54 29.67
CA LEU A 99 45.53 -7.17 29.29
C LEU A 99 45.87 -7.11 27.80
N LEU A 100 44.91 -6.71 26.98
CA LEU A 100 45.12 -6.45 25.55
C LEU A 100 45.66 -5.04 25.40
N VAL A 101 46.88 -4.88 24.89
CA VAL A 101 47.55 -3.57 24.90
C VAL A 101 47.71 -3.02 23.48
N SER A 102 47.40 -1.73 23.29
CA SER A 102 47.59 -1.05 22.02
C SER A 102 49.07 -0.95 21.67
N PRO A 103 49.50 -1.40 20.48
CA PRO A 103 50.87 -1.24 20.00
C PRO A 103 51.12 0.15 19.39
N GLU A 104 50.13 1.07 19.43
CA GLU A 104 50.19 2.40 18.82
C GLU A 104 51.24 3.30 19.47
N ASP A 105 51.44 3.20 20.79
CA ASP A 105 52.53 3.88 21.49
C ASP A 105 53.85 3.14 21.23
N PRO A 106 54.89 3.76 20.66
CA PRO A 106 56.19 3.10 20.44
C PRO A 106 56.84 2.53 21.72
N ASN A 107 56.50 3.05 22.90
CA ASN A 107 57.02 2.61 24.20
C ASN A 107 56.10 1.61 24.94
N HIS A 108 55.06 1.08 24.28
CA HIS A 108 54.03 0.26 24.93
C HIS A 108 54.57 -0.91 25.76
N VAL A 109 55.62 -1.61 25.29
CA VAL A 109 56.24 -2.71 26.05
C VAL A 109 56.85 -2.22 27.36
N ARG A 110 57.55 -1.07 27.32
CA ARG A 110 58.18 -0.50 28.52
C ARG A 110 57.15 -0.03 29.53
N GLU A 111 56.12 0.68 29.08
CA GLU A 111 55.06 1.17 29.97
C GLU A 111 54.22 0.01 30.52
N LEU A 112 53.93 -1.01 29.71
CA LEU A 112 53.32 -2.26 30.19
C LEU A 112 54.18 -2.94 31.26
N GLY A 113 55.50 -3.04 31.05
CA GLY A 113 56.42 -3.57 32.05
C GLY A 113 56.38 -2.81 33.38
N ARG A 114 56.27 -1.47 33.34
CA ARG A 114 56.11 -0.64 34.55
C ARG A 114 54.79 -0.86 35.27
N ILE A 115 53.72 -1.19 34.53
CA ILE A 115 52.42 -1.53 35.12
C ILE A 115 52.48 -2.90 35.77
N LEU A 116 53.03 -3.90 35.07
CA LEU A 116 53.19 -5.25 35.60
C LEU A 116 54.07 -5.26 36.84
N SER A 117 55.19 -4.54 36.87
CA SER A 117 56.10 -4.50 38.04
C SER A 117 55.47 -3.92 39.32
N ARG A 118 54.28 -3.29 39.23
CA ARG A 118 53.53 -2.78 40.39
C ARG A 118 52.52 -3.78 40.95
N LEU A 119 52.27 -4.88 40.23
CA LEU A 119 51.47 -6.00 40.72
C LEU A 119 52.38 -6.90 41.55
N THR A 120 51.97 -7.23 42.76
CA THR A 120 52.80 -7.96 43.72
C THR A 120 52.09 -9.18 44.28
N PHE A 121 52.87 -10.19 44.61
CA PHE A 121 52.41 -11.40 45.28
C PHE A 121 53.22 -11.59 46.57
N SER A 122 52.53 -11.72 47.70
CA SER A 122 53.18 -11.91 49.00
C SER A 122 53.22 -13.39 49.37
N ALA A 123 54.42 -13.93 49.56
CA ALA A 123 54.64 -15.33 49.97
C ALA A 123 55.97 -15.47 50.72
N PHE A 124 56.12 -16.51 51.53
CA PHE A 124 57.39 -16.81 52.23
C PHE A 124 57.96 -15.64 53.06
N GLN A 125 57.09 -14.79 53.64
CA GLN A 125 57.46 -13.55 54.36
C GLN A 125 58.18 -12.51 53.48
N ASP A 126 57.94 -12.55 52.17
CA ASP A 126 58.54 -11.68 51.18
C ASP A 126 57.47 -11.21 50.17
N SER A 127 57.82 -10.22 49.34
CA SER A 127 56.99 -9.69 48.26
C SER A 127 57.71 -9.87 46.92
N PHE A 128 56.98 -10.34 45.93
CA PHE A 128 57.48 -10.61 44.58
C PHE A 128 56.70 -9.74 43.60
N ALA A 129 57.37 -8.92 42.80
CA ALA A 129 56.75 -8.15 41.72
C ALA A 129 56.50 -9.03 40.49
N CYS A 130 55.51 -8.67 39.66
CA CYS A 130 55.24 -9.35 38.39
C CYS A 130 56.31 -8.97 37.34
N THR A 131 57.51 -9.51 37.53
CA THR A 131 58.68 -9.37 36.66
C THR A 131 59.34 -10.73 36.50
N LYS A 132 60.09 -10.94 35.41
CA LYS A 132 60.77 -12.22 35.17
C LYS A 132 61.69 -12.63 36.33
N ASP A 133 62.48 -11.67 36.83
CA ASP A 133 63.43 -11.91 37.92
C ASP A 133 62.72 -12.38 39.20
N ASP A 134 61.62 -11.71 39.58
CA ASP A 134 60.87 -12.07 40.77
C ASP A 134 60.00 -13.32 40.59
N LEU A 135 59.52 -13.61 39.38
CA LEU A 135 58.90 -14.91 39.08
C LEU A 135 59.93 -16.04 39.21
N SER A 136 61.14 -15.89 38.69
CA SER A 136 62.23 -16.86 38.86
C SER A 136 62.59 -17.04 40.34
N ARG A 137 62.68 -15.94 41.08
CA ARG A 137 62.94 -15.94 42.53
C ARG A 137 61.84 -16.64 43.31
N LEU A 138 60.58 -16.37 42.99
CA LEU A 138 59.40 -17.02 43.60
C LEU A 138 59.41 -18.53 43.33
N GLY A 139 59.68 -18.95 42.09
CA GLY A 139 59.72 -20.36 41.72
C GLY A 139 60.84 -21.13 42.41
N THR A 140 62.05 -20.55 42.45
CA THR A 140 63.19 -21.12 43.19
C THR A 140 62.89 -21.20 44.69
N ARG A 141 62.17 -20.23 45.25
CA ARG A 141 61.78 -20.24 46.65
C ARG A 141 60.72 -21.29 46.95
N ALA A 142 59.76 -21.48 46.06
CA ALA A 142 58.72 -22.50 46.16
C ALA A 142 59.28 -23.92 46.00
N ASN A 143 60.26 -24.11 45.11
CA ASN A 143 60.95 -25.38 44.93
C ASN A 143 62.48 -25.17 44.78
N PRO A 144 63.23 -25.30 45.90
CA PRO A 144 64.68 -25.10 45.91
C PRO A 144 65.50 -26.09 45.07
N SER A 145 64.88 -27.17 44.56
CA SER A 145 65.57 -28.15 43.70
C SER A 145 65.71 -27.69 42.25
N ILE A 146 65.00 -26.63 41.84
CA ILE A 146 65.06 -26.08 40.48
C ILE A 146 66.37 -25.32 40.28
N GLN A 147 67.13 -25.71 39.25
CA GLN A 147 68.38 -25.04 38.85
C GLN A 147 68.26 -24.29 37.52
N ASP A 148 67.30 -24.67 36.68
CA ASP A 148 67.05 -24.05 35.38
C ASP A 148 66.15 -22.81 35.54
N GLU A 149 66.60 -21.65 35.05
CA GLU A 149 65.89 -20.38 35.17
C GLU A 149 64.51 -20.40 34.50
N ARG A 150 64.36 -21.06 33.34
CA ARG A 150 63.06 -21.14 32.65
C ARG A 150 62.08 -21.99 33.46
N VAL A 151 62.56 -23.08 34.05
CA VAL A 151 61.75 -23.90 34.96
C VAL A 151 61.38 -23.11 36.21
N ALA A 152 62.29 -22.28 36.75
CA ALA A 152 62.03 -21.43 37.90
C ALA A 152 60.96 -20.36 37.57
N VAL A 153 61.05 -19.68 36.43
CA VAL A 153 60.03 -18.72 35.97
C VAL A 153 58.67 -19.40 35.80
N ARG A 154 58.63 -20.61 35.23
CA ARG A 154 57.38 -21.40 35.08
C ARG A 154 56.76 -21.75 36.44
N GLU A 155 57.57 -22.20 37.39
CA GLU A 155 57.10 -22.50 38.74
C GLU A 155 56.59 -21.22 39.41
N GLY A 156 57.34 -20.12 39.31
CA GLY A 156 56.93 -18.81 39.80
C GLY A 156 55.59 -18.33 39.23
N ALA A 157 55.42 -18.37 37.91
CA ALA A 157 54.18 -18.02 37.23
C ALA A 157 53.01 -18.95 37.64
N THR A 158 53.29 -20.21 37.96
CA THR A 158 52.29 -21.15 38.49
C THR A 158 51.81 -20.69 39.87
N GLN A 159 52.70 -20.20 40.73
CA GLN A 159 52.37 -19.72 42.08
C GLN A 159 51.77 -18.31 42.09
N PHE A 160 52.25 -17.40 41.25
CA PHE A 160 51.90 -15.98 41.27
C PHE A 160 50.40 -15.75 41.01
N LYS A 161 49.69 -15.05 41.91
CA LYS A 161 48.29 -14.67 41.73
C LYS A 161 48.14 -13.17 41.93
N VAL A 162 47.41 -12.53 41.03
CA VAL A 162 47.19 -11.09 41.06
C VAL A 162 45.93 -10.81 41.86
N SER A 163 46.01 -9.91 42.83
CA SER A 163 44.80 -9.47 43.51
C SER A 163 43.96 -8.57 42.60
N PHE A 164 42.66 -8.87 42.49
CA PHE A 164 41.76 -8.04 41.67
C PHE A 164 41.73 -6.57 42.14
N ASN A 165 41.80 -6.33 43.45
CA ASN A 165 41.83 -4.98 44.01
C ASN A 165 43.11 -4.22 43.64
N GLU A 166 44.27 -4.89 43.73
CA GLU A 166 45.56 -4.31 43.34
C GLU A 166 45.59 -3.99 41.84
N LEU A 167 45.13 -4.92 40.99
CA LEU A 167 45.02 -4.69 39.56
C LEU A 167 44.15 -3.48 39.24
N ARG A 168 42.97 -3.39 39.86
CA ARG A 168 42.04 -2.27 39.69
C ARG A 168 42.67 -0.94 40.13
N GLU A 169 43.41 -0.93 41.23
CA GLU A 169 44.09 0.26 41.73
C GLU A 169 45.25 0.69 40.81
N VAL A 170 46.14 -0.23 40.47
CA VAL A 170 47.31 0.03 39.59
C VAL A 170 46.85 0.53 38.22
N PHE A 171 45.83 -0.10 37.63
CA PHE A 171 45.20 0.36 36.40
C PHE A 171 44.54 1.72 36.57
N GLY A 172 43.78 1.92 37.66
CA GLY A 172 43.08 3.15 38.01
C GLY A 172 44.00 4.37 38.14
N GLN A 173 45.21 4.18 38.64
CA GLN A 173 46.21 5.24 38.87
C GLN A 173 47.04 5.56 37.62
N SER A 174 46.92 4.80 36.53
CA SER A 174 47.67 5.04 35.30
C SER A 174 46.78 5.56 34.18
N ALA A 175 46.95 6.82 33.80
CA ALA A 175 46.29 7.40 32.63
C ALA A 175 46.68 6.65 31.34
N TRP A 176 47.95 6.23 31.25
CA TRP A 176 48.45 5.46 30.11
C TRP A 176 47.76 4.09 30.00
N ALA A 177 47.60 3.35 31.11
CA ALA A 177 46.93 2.06 31.11
C ALA A 177 45.47 2.19 30.67
N LYS A 178 44.74 3.19 31.19
CA LYS A 178 43.34 3.46 30.81
C LYS A 178 43.17 3.76 29.32
N GLN A 179 44.15 4.41 28.69
CA GLN A 179 44.09 4.77 27.27
C GLN A 179 44.53 3.63 26.34
N ASN A 180 45.48 2.80 26.78
CA ASN A 180 46.17 1.85 25.92
C ASN A 180 45.85 0.38 26.23
N ILE A 181 45.17 0.05 27.31
CA ILE A 181 44.88 -1.34 27.68
C ILE A 181 43.38 -1.58 27.72
N LEU A 182 42.93 -2.59 26.98
CA LEU A 182 41.60 -3.19 27.12
C LEU A 182 41.70 -4.47 27.96
N VAL A 183 40.91 -4.52 29.02
CA VAL A 183 40.86 -5.68 29.93
C VAL A 183 39.86 -6.70 29.38
N ALA A 184 40.28 -7.94 29.18
CA ALA A 184 39.40 -9.06 28.85
C ALA A 184 39.38 -10.10 29.97
N VAL A 185 38.26 -10.80 30.16
CA VAL A 185 38.16 -11.87 31.17
C VAL A 185 37.56 -13.13 30.57
N ALA A 186 38.06 -14.30 30.98
CA ALA A 186 37.51 -15.58 30.57
C ALA A 186 36.06 -15.74 31.09
N GLY A 187 35.13 -16.07 30.18
CA GLY A 187 33.72 -16.25 30.53
C GLY A 187 33.34 -17.69 30.90
N GLY A 188 34.22 -18.67 30.64
CA GLY A 188 33.97 -20.10 30.86
C GLY A 188 33.70 -20.48 32.32
N SER A 189 33.19 -21.70 32.56
CA SER A 189 33.00 -22.19 33.93
C SER A 189 34.26 -22.78 34.55
N GLY A 190 35.21 -23.28 33.75
CA GLY A 190 36.45 -23.88 34.22
C GLY A 190 37.41 -22.84 34.82
N ASP A 191 37.85 -21.91 33.99
CA ASP A 191 38.89 -20.90 34.23
C ASP A 191 38.37 -19.45 34.18
N GLY A 192 37.05 -19.28 34.14
CA GLY A 192 36.39 -18.01 33.95
C GLY A 192 35.37 -17.67 35.04
N THR A 193 34.78 -16.48 34.92
CA THR A 193 33.88 -15.90 35.93
C THR A 193 32.60 -16.70 36.14
N SER A 194 32.19 -17.55 35.17
CA SER A 194 31.01 -18.41 35.32
C SER A 194 31.20 -19.58 36.31
N GLY A 195 32.43 -19.80 36.77
CA GLY A 195 32.77 -20.74 37.84
C GLY A 195 32.43 -20.22 39.25
N LEU A 196 32.29 -18.90 39.43
CA LEU A 196 31.90 -18.27 40.69
C LEU A 196 30.38 -18.45 40.93
N ARG A 197 30.00 -19.48 41.68
CA ARG A 197 28.61 -19.86 41.95
C ARG A 197 28.32 -19.90 43.46
N GLY A 198 28.25 -18.73 44.09
CA GLY A 198 27.95 -18.55 45.52
C GLY A 198 27.50 -17.11 45.83
N GLY A 199 26.79 -16.88 46.94
CA GLY A 199 26.17 -15.58 47.26
C GLY A 199 27.15 -14.40 47.37
N ALA A 200 28.25 -14.56 48.13
CA ALA A 200 29.32 -13.55 48.23
C ALA A 200 30.16 -13.47 46.94
N ASP A 201 30.40 -14.62 46.30
CA ASP A 201 31.18 -14.74 45.07
C ASP A 201 30.49 -14.09 43.86
N ALA A 202 29.16 -13.94 43.90
CA ALA A 202 28.39 -13.24 42.88
C ALA A 202 28.74 -11.74 42.79
N THR A 203 29.06 -11.10 43.92
CA THR A 203 29.46 -9.68 43.94
C THR A 203 30.85 -9.52 43.35
N VAL A 204 31.79 -10.39 43.73
CA VAL A 204 33.16 -10.38 43.18
C VAL A 204 33.13 -10.63 41.68
N ARG A 205 32.33 -11.61 41.23
CA ARG A 205 32.09 -11.87 39.81
C ARG A 205 31.62 -10.60 39.09
N GLN A 206 30.59 -9.94 39.61
CA GLN A 206 30.03 -8.76 38.98
C GLN A 206 31.06 -7.63 38.89
N GLU A 207 31.87 -7.42 39.94
CA GLU A 207 32.93 -6.40 39.93
C GLU A 207 34.01 -6.69 38.87
N ILE A 208 34.45 -7.96 38.75
CA ILE A 208 35.42 -8.38 37.72
C ILE A 208 34.83 -8.18 36.32
N GLU A 209 33.60 -8.66 36.09
CA GLU A 209 32.92 -8.52 34.81
C GLU A 209 32.65 -7.05 34.47
N SER A 210 32.34 -6.20 35.46
CA SER A 210 32.15 -4.76 35.30
C SER A 210 33.45 -4.07 34.89
N PHE A 211 34.58 -4.43 35.52
CA PHE A 211 35.92 -3.92 35.19
C PHE A 211 36.41 -4.37 33.80
N ALA A 212 35.99 -5.54 33.31
CA ALA A 212 36.36 -6.03 31.99
C ALA A 212 35.69 -5.23 30.86
N HIS A 213 36.42 -4.98 29.79
CA HIS A 213 35.91 -4.36 28.56
C HIS A 213 35.44 -5.40 27.55
N VAL A 214 36.00 -6.62 27.61
CA VAL A 214 35.77 -7.73 26.68
C VAL A 214 35.55 -9.02 27.46
N ILE A 215 34.69 -9.91 26.96
CA ILE A 215 34.50 -11.24 27.52
C ILE A 215 35.08 -12.27 26.56
N PHE A 216 36.03 -13.09 27.00
CA PHE A 216 36.52 -14.20 26.21
C PHE A 216 35.57 -15.40 26.30
N SER A 217 34.73 -15.54 25.27
CA SER A 217 33.74 -16.61 25.17
C SER A 217 33.25 -16.82 23.74
N SER A 218 33.29 -18.07 23.31
CA SER A 218 32.64 -18.54 22.08
C SER A 218 31.24 -19.14 22.33
N ASN A 219 30.74 -19.07 23.56
CA ASN A 219 29.42 -19.59 23.91
C ASN A 219 28.30 -18.63 23.46
N ARG A 220 27.38 -19.13 22.63
CA ARG A 220 26.26 -18.33 22.08
C ARG A 220 25.39 -17.68 23.17
N ALA A 221 25.12 -18.39 24.26
CA ALA A 221 24.29 -17.87 25.35
C ALA A 221 24.93 -16.67 26.05
N GLN A 222 26.26 -16.71 26.26
CA GLN A 222 26.97 -15.58 26.83
C GLN A 222 27.02 -14.39 25.88
N ARG A 223 27.21 -14.63 24.57
CA ARG A 223 27.13 -13.54 23.58
C ARG A 223 25.78 -12.85 23.61
N GLU A 224 24.70 -13.60 23.53
CA GLU A 224 23.34 -13.04 23.57
C GLU A 224 23.04 -12.33 24.91
N PHE A 225 23.60 -12.83 26.03
CA PHE A 225 23.50 -12.17 27.34
C PHE A 225 24.19 -10.80 27.33
N TRP A 226 25.46 -10.70 26.90
CA TRP A 226 26.23 -9.44 26.92
C TRP A 226 25.77 -8.42 25.88
N LEU A 227 24.86 -8.81 24.97
CA LEU A 227 24.14 -7.94 24.04
C LEU A 227 22.75 -7.53 24.54
N GLY A 228 22.33 -7.95 25.74
CA GLY A 228 21.02 -7.60 26.30
C GLY A 228 19.83 -8.34 25.64
N GLN A 229 20.09 -9.49 25.01
CA GLN A 229 19.11 -10.25 24.20
C GLN A 229 18.56 -11.48 24.94
N ARG A 230 18.81 -11.61 26.25
CA ARG A 230 18.35 -12.76 27.07
C ARG A 230 17.71 -12.30 28.38
N SER A 231 18.24 -12.77 29.51
CA SER A 231 17.68 -12.59 30.85
C SER A 231 17.84 -11.18 31.42
N VAL A 232 18.61 -10.33 30.75
CA VAL A 232 18.84 -8.93 31.11
C VAL A 232 18.71 -8.07 29.86
N THR A 233 18.18 -6.87 30.05
CA THR A 233 18.05 -5.84 29.00
C THR A 233 19.33 -5.01 28.89
N GLU A 234 19.48 -4.29 27.78
CA GLU A 234 20.57 -3.33 27.57
C GLU A 234 20.67 -2.30 28.72
N THR A 235 19.55 -1.73 29.13
CA THR A 235 19.49 -0.76 30.24
C THR A 235 20.04 -1.34 31.55
N GLU A 236 19.73 -2.60 31.85
CA GLU A 236 20.23 -3.28 33.04
C GLU A 236 21.73 -3.58 32.95
N LEU A 237 22.25 -3.90 31.76
CA LEU A 237 23.68 -4.10 31.55
C LEU A 237 24.46 -2.80 31.73
N HIS A 238 23.94 -1.66 31.24
CA HIS A 238 24.51 -0.34 31.50
C HIS A 238 24.58 -0.03 33.00
N ALA A 239 23.48 -0.27 33.73
CA ALA A 239 23.42 0.01 35.15
C ALA A 239 24.36 -0.88 35.99
N ARG A 240 24.53 -2.16 35.62
CA ARG A 240 25.28 -3.14 36.43
C ARG A 240 26.74 -3.31 36.04
N TYR A 241 27.07 -3.14 34.75
CA TYR A 241 28.37 -3.52 34.18
C TYR A 241 29.02 -2.43 33.33
N GLY A 242 28.44 -1.23 33.27
CA GLY A 242 28.94 -0.10 32.50
C GLY A 242 28.60 -0.13 31.00
N GLY A 243 27.90 -1.16 30.53
CA GLY A 243 27.42 -1.26 29.15
C GLY A 243 27.38 -2.68 28.61
N LEU A 244 27.09 -2.79 27.31
CA LEU A 244 27.24 -4.02 26.54
C LEU A 244 28.72 -4.41 26.43
N LYS A 245 29.02 -5.69 26.30
CA LYS A 245 30.41 -6.17 26.18
C LYS A 245 30.58 -7.08 24.96
N PRO A 246 31.59 -6.87 24.12
CA PRO A 246 31.89 -7.77 23.02
C PRO A 246 32.43 -9.09 23.56
N CYS A 247 31.95 -10.18 22.98
CA CYS A 247 32.52 -11.49 23.19
C CYS A 247 33.51 -11.82 22.09
N LEU A 248 34.77 -12.07 22.46
CA LEU A 248 35.81 -12.53 21.54
C LEU A 248 36.25 -13.95 21.90
N HIS A 249 36.89 -14.63 20.97
CA HIS A 249 37.47 -15.95 21.14
C HIS A 249 38.74 -16.07 20.30
N GLY A 250 39.85 -16.43 20.94
CA GLY A 250 41.07 -16.85 20.26
C GLY A 250 41.17 -18.37 20.19
N SER A 251 42.21 -18.85 19.52
CA SER A 251 42.50 -20.28 19.43
C SER A 251 43.04 -20.88 20.73
N ASP A 252 43.57 -20.05 21.64
CA ASP A 252 44.21 -20.46 22.90
C ASP A 252 45.24 -21.59 22.67
N ALA A 253 46.03 -21.41 21.61
CA ALA A 253 46.85 -22.48 21.06
C ALA A 253 48.08 -22.77 21.92
N HIS A 254 48.13 -23.93 22.56
CA HIS A 254 49.30 -24.43 23.29
C HIS A 254 50.13 -25.47 22.53
N SER A 255 49.66 -25.88 21.35
CA SER A 255 50.32 -26.87 20.48
C SER A 255 50.15 -26.49 19.02
N GLU A 256 50.96 -27.08 18.14
CA GLU A 256 50.99 -26.76 16.71
C GLU A 256 49.63 -26.95 16.01
N SER A 257 48.88 -27.98 16.37
CA SER A 257 47.57 -28.28 15.75
C SER A 257 46.48 -27.27 16.09
N ALA A 258 46.62 -26.55 17.21
CA ALA A 258 45.63 -25.58 17.69
C ALA A 258 45.88 -24.16 17.15
N VAL A 259 47.06 -23.89 16.57
CA VAL A 259 47.47 -22.54 16.12
C VAL A 259 46.45 -21.99 15.14
N GLY A 260 45.71 -20.95 15.53
CA GLY A 260 44.70 -20.35 14.68
C GLY A 260 43.53 -21.30 14.34
N GLU A 261 43.23 -22.29 15.19
CA GLU A 261 42.12 -23.24 15.00
C GLU A 261 41.24 -23.32 16.26
N PRO A 262 40.42 -22.27 16.56
CA PRO A 262 39.46 -22.34 17.64
C PRO A 262 38.42 -23.45 17.40
N GLN A 263 37.98 -24.09 18.48
CA GLN A 263 37.02 -25.20 18.43
C GLN A 263 35.72 -24.83 17.68
N GLU A 264 35.26 -25.72 16.79
CA GLU A 264 34.06 -25.56 15.94
C GLU A 264 34.11 -24.36 14.98
N ASP A 265 35.30 -23.98 14.51
CA ASP A 265 35.50 -22.84 13.61
C ASP A 265 34.92 -21.53 14.18
N ARG A 266 34.93 -21.38 15.51
CA ARG A 266 34.36 -20.20 16.19
C ARG A 266 35.33 -19.02 16.13
N PHE A 267 35.62 -18.55 14.92
CA PHE A 267 36.54 -17.44 14.67
C PHE A 267 35.96 -16.11 15.17
N SER A 268 36.83 -15.24 15.69
CA SER A 268 36.47 -13.85 15.97
C SER A 268 36.56 -13.01 14.70
N TRP A 269 35.43 -12.42 14.32
CA TRP A 269 35.32 -11.43 13.26
C TRP A 269 35.15 -10.06 13.88
N VAL A 270 36.05 -9.14 13.59
CA VAL A 270 36.00 -7.75 14.05
C VAL A 270 35.81 -6.84 12.84
N LYS A 271 34.81 -5.96 12.90
CA LYS A 271 34.48 -5.00 11.84
C LYS A 271 35.18 -3.66 12.08
N GLY A 272 36.05 -3.29 11.17
CA GLY A 272 36.83 -2.05 11.26
C GLY A 272 38.09 -2.09 10.40
N GLY A 273 38.97 -1.13 10.62
CA GLY A 273 40.35 -1.22 10.14
C GLY A 273 41.10 -2.35 10.85
N VAL A 274 42.21 -2.82 10.30
CA VAL A 274 43.07 -3.79 11.00
C VAL A 274 44.04 -3.03 11.90
N GLU A 275 43.47 -2.40 12.93
CA GLU A 275 44.12 -1.52 13.90
C GLU A 275 43.46 -1.67 15.27
N PHE A 276 44.20 -1.41 16.36
CA PHE A 276 43.73 -1.68 17.72
C PHE A 276 42.47 -0.87 18.09
N ASP A 277 42.31 0.33 17.53
CA ASP A 277 41.11 1.14 17.71
C ASP A 277 39.80 0.43 17.30
N SER A 278 39.86 -0.54 16.38
CA SER A 278 38.67 -1.34 16.03
C SER A 278 38.15 -2.18 17.20
N LEU A 279 39.01 -2.59 18.15
CA LEU A 279 38.58 -3.20 19.41
C LEU A 279 37.94 -2.18 20.35
N ARG A 280 38.47 -0.96 20.43
CA ARG A 280 37.86 0.12 21.22
C ARG A 280 36.45 0.43 20.69
N GLN A 281 36.30 0.52 19.37
CA GLN A 281 35.00 0.70 18.71
C GLN A 281 34.06 -0.48 18.95
N ALA A 282 34.58 -1.72 18.99
CA ALA A 282 33.80 -2.91 19.32
C ALA A 282 33.29 -2.92 20.77
N CYS A 283 33.98 -2.27 21.71
CA CYS A 283 33.46 -2.08 23.07
C CYS A 283 32.31 -1.05 23.13
N ILE A 284 32.20 -0.16 22.14
CA ILE A 284 31.11 0.83 22.03
C ILE A 284 29.88 0.24 21.33
N ASP A 285 30.10 -0.47 20.21
CA ASP A 285 29.04 -1.17 19.46
C ASP A 285 29.38 -2.67 19.28
N PRO A 286 29.18 -3.49 20.32
CA PRO A 286 29.53 -4.91 20.26
C PRO A 286 28.75 -5.69 19.20
N ALA A 287 27.45 -5.43 19.07
CA ALA A 287 26.58 -6.16 18.15
C ALA A 287 26.91 -5.87 16.68
N GLY A 288 27.23 -4.61 16.35
CA GLY A 288 27.54 -4.20 14.99
C GLY A 288 28.98 -4.51 14.54
N ARG A 289 29.89 -4.81 15.48
CA ARG A 289 31.33 -4.89 15.20
C ARG A 289 32.04 -6.17 15.61
N VAL A 290 31.42 -7.04 16.39
CA VAL A 290 32.02 -8.33 16.76
C VAL A 290 31.07 -9.47 16.48
N HIS A 291 31.61 -10.52 15.86
CA HIS A 291 30.90 -11.76 15.64
C HIS A 291 31.80 -12.96 15.87
N VAL A 292 31.28 -14.00 16.51
CA VAL A 292 32.01 -15.27 16.70
C VAL A 292 31.29 -16.39 15.97
N GLY A 293 31.95 -16.97 14.97
CA GLY A 293 31.41 -18.02 14.11
C GLY A 293 32.32 -18.34 12.92
N SER A 294 31.93 -19.35 12.12
CA SER A 294 32.73 -19.83 10.98
C SER A 294 32.83 -18.84 9.82
N LYS A 295 31.87 -17.92 9.72
CA LYS A 295 31.81 -16.86 8.71
C LYS A 295 31.38 -15.55 9.37
N PRO A 296 31.78 -14.38 8.83
CA PRO A 296 31.27 -13.11 9.30
C PRO A 296 29.77 -12.99 8.98
N PRO A 297 29.04 -12.08 9.66
CA PRO A 297 27.64 -11.83 9.36
C PRO A 297 27.42 -11.46 7.90
N THR A 298 26.34 -11.98 7.30
CA THR A 298 25.96 -11.70 5.91
C THR A 298 25.78 -10.20 5.68
N THR A 299 26.56 -9.64 4.75
CA THR A 299 26.41 -8.26 4.27
C THR A 299 25.38 -8.20 3.14
N THR A 300 25.04 -6.98 2.69
CA THR A 300 24.23 -6.77 1.48
C THR A 300 24.83 -7.53 0.29
N MET A 301 23.97 -8.04 -0.59
CA MET A 301 24.38 -8.80 -1.78
C MET A 301 25.41 -7.99 -2.59
N PRO A 302 26.55 -8.59 -3.01
CA PRO A 302 27.60 -7.84 -3.72
C PRO A 302 27.12 -7.13 -4.99
N SER A 303 26.14 -7.70 -5.71
CA SER A 303 25.53 -7.09 -6.91
C SER A 303 24.76 -5.79 -6.64
N GLN A 304 24.44 -5.50 -5.38
CA GLN A 304 23.69 -4.31 -4.95
C GLN A 304 24.58 -3.29 -4.23
N VAL A 305 25.89 -3.50 -4.21
CA VAL A 305 26.84 -2.66 -3.50
C VAL A 305 27.83 -2.06 -4.50
N ILE A 306 28.06 -0.76 -4.42
CA ILE A 306 29.15 -0.12 -5.17
C ILE A 306 30.45 -0.44 -4.45
N SER A 307 31.39 -1.07 -5.15
CA SER A 307 32.69 -1.47 -4.60
C SER A 307 33.78 -0.41 -4.80
N SER A 308 33.68 0.38 -5.86
CA SER A 308 34.55 1.54 -6.09
C SER A 308 33.95 2.49 -7.12
N MET A 309 34.42 3.74 -7.09
CA MET A 309 34.19 4.73 -8.14
C MET A 309 35.50 5.31 -8.66
N ALA A 310 35.49 5.75 -9.90
CA ALA A 310 36.53 6.56 -10.52
C ALA A 310 35.87 7.67 -11.36
N VAL A 311 36.60 8.77 -11.57
CA VAL A 311 36.22 9.79 -12.54
C VAL A 311 37.24 9.76 -13.66
N GLU A 312 36.81 9.39 -14.85
CA GLU A 312 37.62 9.28 -16.06
C GLU A 312 37.52 10.58 -16.87
N ASP A 313 38.52 10.88 -17.69
CA ASP A 313 38.55 12.03 -18.60
C ASP A 313 38.31 13.39 -17.89
N ALA A 314 38.77 13.53 -16.64
CA ALA A 314 38.56 14.69 -15.78
C ALA A 314 39.83 15.12 -15.04
N ASP A 315 40.71 15.89 -15.70
CA ASP A 315 41.99 16.36 -15.14
C ASP A 315 41.85 17.19 -13.85
N TRP A 316 40.66 17.75 -13.61
CA TRP A 316 40.33 18.52 -12.41
C TRP A 316 40.00 17.64 -11.18
N PHE A 317 39.82 16.32 -11.37
CA PHE A 317 39.53 15.37 -10.30
C PHE A 317 40.77 14.54 -9.97
N GLY A 318 41.58 15.03 -9.02
CA GLY A 318 42.88 14.43 -8.68
C GLY A 318 42.85 13.12 -7.88
N ILE A 319 41.78 12.32 -7.96
CA ILE A 319 41.66 11.02 -7.27
C ILE A 319 41.36 9.93 -8.29
N ASP A 320 42.33 9.05 -8.53
CA ASP A 320 42.22 7.97 -9.52
C ASP A 320 41.07 6.99 -9.21
N LYS A 321 40.95 6.59 -7.93
CA LYS A 321 39.98 5.57 -7.50
C LYS A 321 39.61 5.72 -6.03
N ILE A 322 38.31 5.71 -5.75
CA ILE A 322 37.74 5.73 -4.40
C ILE A 322 37.10 4.36 -4.12
N PRO A 323 37.70 3.52 -3.27
CA PRO A 323 37.13 2.23 -2.93
C PRO A 323 36.07 2.40 -1.81
N LEU A 324 34.98 1.64 -1.91
CA LEU A 324 33.81 1.73 -1.02
C LEU A 324 33.57 0.37 -0.32
N ASN A 325 33.09 0.40 0.92
CA ASN A 325 32.65 -0.79 1.65
C ASN A 325 31.14 -1.04 1.48
N SER A 326 30.69 -2.24 1.85
CA SER A 326 29.29 -2.67 1.72
C SER A 326 28.36 -2.16 2.82
N GLY A 327 28.85 -1.31 3.71
CA GLY A 327 28.09 -0.74 4.82
C GLY A 327 27.85 0.76 4.62
N LEU A 328 27.75 1.47 5.76
CA LEU A 328 27.61 2.92 5.76
C LEU A 328 28.94 3.57 5.36
N VAL A 329 28.90 4.40 4.33
CA VAL A 329 30.02 5.26 3.91
C VAL A 329 29.68 6.70 4.27
N THR A 330 30.57 7.39 4.97
CA THR A 330 30.41 8.80 5.34
C THR A 330 31.44 9.66 4.62
N ILE A 331 30.98 10.68 3.90
CA ILE A 331 31.85 11.63 3.20
C ILE A 331 32.11 12.83 4.13
N ILE A 332 33.33 12.94 4.65
CA ILE A 332 33.74 13.99 5.61
C ILE A 332 34.73 14.93 4.94
N GLY A 333 34.58 16.23 5.16
CA GLY A 333 35.49 17.25 4.63
C GLY A 333 35.03 18.66 4.94
N ALA A 334 35.95 19.62 4.86
CA ALA A 334 35.68 21.05 5.11
C ALA A 334 34.59 21.61 4.19
N ARG A 335 34.03 22.78 4.51
CA ARG A 335 33.08 23.47 3.61
C ARG A 335 33.75 23.73 2.26
N GLY A 336 33.06 23.43 1.16
CA GLY A 336 33.59 23.61 -0.21
C GLY A 336 34.49 22.49 -0.73
N SER A 337 34.78 21.44 0.05
CA SER A 337 35.66 20.32 -0.36
C SER A 337 35.07 19.34 -1.40
N GLY A 338 33.90 19.64 -1.99
CA GLY A 338 33.31 18.79 -3.04
C GLY A 338 32.49 17.58 -2.55
N LYS A 339 32.07 17.52 -1.27
CA LYS A 339 31.26 16.41 -0.74
C LYS A 339 29.98 16.12 -1.54
N THR A 340 29.18 17.16 -1.79
CA THR A 340 27.94 17.05 -2.57
C THR A 340 28.22 16.65 -4.01
N ALA A 341 29.31 17.19 -4.59
CA ALA A 341 29.74 16.83 -5.94
C ALA A 341 30.06 15.33 -6.03
N LEU A 342 30.78 14.78 -5.06
CA LEU A 342 31.08 13.35 -5.01
C LEU A 342 29.81 12.48 -4.90
N ALA A 343 28.89 12.85 -4.02
CA ALA A 343 27.60 12.17 -3.87
C ALA A 343 26.78 12.19 -5.17
N GLU A 344 26.76 13.34 -5.85
CA GLU A 344 26.02 13.55 -7.09
C GLU A 344 26.66 12.82 -8.29
N MET A 345 27.99 12.71 -8.35
CA MET A 345 28.68 11.86 -9.32
C MET A 345 28.28 10.39 -9.15
N ILE A 346 28.29 9.87 -7.92
CA ILE A 346 27.85 8.49 -7.65
C ILE A 346 26.38 8.31 -8.02
N ALA A 347 25.52 9.29 -7.72
CA ALA A 347 24.12 9.26 -8.11
C ALA A 347 23.95 9.22 -9.64
N THR A 348 24.74 10.03 -10.37
CA THR A 348 24.73 10.07 -11.84
C THR A 348 25.11 8.72 -12.44
N GLY A 349 26.18 8.08 -11.94
CA GLY A 349 26.59 6.75 -12.40
C GLY A 349 25.57 5.64 -12.10
N CYS A 350 24.60 5.90 -11.20
CA CYS A 350 23.53 4.97 -10.86
C CYS A 350 22.18 5.31 -11.52
N ASP A 351 22.15 6.28 -12.45
CA ASP A 351 20.92 6.85 -13.02
C ASP A 351 19.95 7.40 -11.93
N GLY A 352 20.50 7.84 -10.79
CA GLY A 352 19.75 8.28 -9.61
C GLY A 352 19.44 9.78 -9.56
N VAL A 353 19.98 10.57 -10.48
CA VAL A 353 19.68 12.01 -10.63
C VAL A 353 18.44 12.16 -11.52
N PRO A 354 17.36 12.83 -11.07
CA PRO A 354 16.13 12.99 -11.86
C PRO A 354 16.36 13.76 -13.17
N ASP A 355 15.65 13.39 -14.24
CA ASP A 355 15.81 14.03 -15.56
C ASP A 355 15.54 15.54 -15.56
N VAL A 356 14.62 16.00 -14.72
CA VAL A 356 14.31 17.43 -14.55
C VAL A 356 15.54 18.26 -14.12
N VAL A 357 16.54 17.65 -13.50
CA VAL A 357 17.80 18.31 -13.10
C VAL A 357 18.69 18.63 -14.30
N TRP A 358 18.55 17.88 -15.39
CA TRP A 358 19.34 18.03 -16.61
C TRP A 358 18.70 18.98 -17.64
N ASP A 359 17.44 19.36 -17.42
CA ASP A 359 16.69 20.30 -18.25
C ASP A 359 17.28 21.72 -18.14
N SER A 360 17.69 22.29 -19.27
CA SER A 360 18.29 23.62 -19.35
C SER A 360 17.28 24.76 -19.18
N ASP A 361 15.99 24.48 -19.38
CA ASP A 361 14.91 25.47 -19.28
C ASP A 361 14.26 25.52 -17.88
N ALA A 362 14.68 24.62 -16.98
CA ALA A 362 14.21 24.56 -15.61
C ALA A 362 14.80 25.71 -14.74
N PRO A 363 14.13 26.09 -13.62
CA PRO A 363 14.67 27.06 -12.66
C PRO A 363 16.07 26.66 -12.19
N PRO A 364 16.91 27.63 -11.74
CA PRO A 364 18.29 27.38 -11.37
C PRO A 364 18.39 26.24 -10.34
N SER A 365 18.93 25.10 -10.78
CA SER A 365 19.12 23.90 -9.98
C SER A 365 20.22 24.11 -8.92
N SER A 366 20.02 23.56 -7.73
CA SER A 366 21.06 23.51 -6.69
C SER A 366 22.16 22.48 -6.98
N SER A 367 21.95 21.64 -8.01
CA SER A 367 22.90 20.63 -8.49
C SER A 367 24.28 21.22 -8.72
N PHE A 368 25.32 20.51 -8.24
CA PHE A 368 26.69 20.86 -8.58
C PHE A 368 26.97 20.56 -10.06
N LEU A 369 26.56 19.39 -10.56
CA LEU A 369 26.82 18.98 -11.93
C LEU A 369 26.15 19.89 -12.97
N THR A 370 24.88 20.28 -12.76
CA THR A 370 24.20 21.22 -13.67
C THR A 370 24.89 22.59 -13.69
N ARG A 371 25.34 23.09 -12.53
CA ARG A 371 26.06 24.39 -12.45
C ARG A 371 27.47 24.32 -13.05
N ALA A 372 28.12 23.17 -12.94
CA ALA A 372 29.46 22.96 -13.45
C ALA A 372 29.47 22.52 -14.93
N ARG A 373 28.30 22.32 -15.57
CA ARG A 373 28.15 21.66 -16.87
C ARG A 373 29.13 22.14 -17.95
N SER A 374 29.32 23.46 -18.07
CA SER A 374 30.25 24.07 -19.04
C SER A 374 31.74 23.76 -18.79
N HIS A 375 32.07 23.23 -17.61
CA HIS A 375 33.43 22.95 -17.15
C HIS A 375 33.72 21.45 -16.99
N LEU A 376 32.72 20.57 -17.13
CA LEU A 376 32.88 19.12 -16.94
C LEU A 376 33.58 18.44 -18.13
N GLY A 377 33.48 19.02 -19.33
CA GLY A 377 34.12 18.49 -20.54
C GLY A 377 33.61 17.09 -20.90
N GLU A 378 34.53 16.16 -21.14
CA GLU A 378 34.24 14.74 -21.43
C GLU A 378 34.26 13.85 -20.17
N GLY A 379 34.29 14.45 -18.98
CA GLY A 379 34.40 13.73 -17.72
C GLY A 379 33.27 12.73 -17.50
N LYS A 380 33.64 11.51 -17.08
CA LYS A 380 32.71 10.41 -16.81
C LYS A 380 32.89 9.87 -15.41
N VAL A 381 31.79 9.46 -14.77
CA VAL A 381 31.85 8.63 -13.58
C VAL A 381 31.77 7.17 -13.97
N ARG A 382 32.74 6.36 -13.52
CA ARG A 382 32.73 4.91 -13.63
C ARG A 382 32.51 4.28 -12.26
N LEU A 383 31.49 3.43 -12.16
CA LEU A 383 31.16 2.67 -10.97
C LEU A 383 31.42 1.17 -11.20
N VAL A 384 32.05 0.52 -10.23
CA VAL A 384 32.24 -0.94 -10.20
C VAL A 384 31.40 -1.52 -9.08
N TRP A 385 30.47 -2.41 -9.40
CA TRP A 385 29.62 -3.10 -8.44
C TRP A 385 30.37 -4.28 -7.81
N GLY A 386 30.03 -4.66 -6.58
CA GLY A 386 30.66 -5.79 -5.88
C GLY A 386 30.44 -7.15 -6.56
N GLY A 387 29.44 -7.25 -7.45
CA GLY A 387 29.21 -8.41 -8.32
C GLY A 387 30.09 -8.45 -9.57
N GLY A 388 30.88 -7.40 -9.85
CA GLY A 388 31.75 -7.28 -11.02
C GLY A 388 31.18 -6.46 -12.18
N ASP A 389 29.88 -6.13 -12.16
CA ASP A 389 29.28 -5.22 -13.14
C ASP A 389 29.97 -3.86 -13.11
N GLU A 390 30.12 -3.23 -14.28
CA GLU A 390 30.62 -1.87 -14.41
C GLU A 390 29.65 -0.99 -15.19
N VAL A 391 29.52 0.27 -14.76
CA VAL A 391 28.68 1.28 -15.43
C VAL A 391 29.48 2.56 -15.55
N SER A 392 29.38 3.23 -16.70
CA SER A 392 29.96 4.56 -16.92
C SER A 392 28.88 5.51 -17.45
N ARG A 393 28.90 6.76 -16.97
CA ARG A 393 27.97 7.84 -17.35
C ARG A 393 28.72 9.17 -17.47
N TYR A 394 28.31 10.03 -18.41
CA TYR A 394 28.85 11.38 -18.49
C TYR A 394 28.35 12.22 -17.32
N LEU A 395 29.23 13.08 -16.80
CA LEU A 395 28.90 13.94 -15.67
C LEU A 395 27.92 15.07 -16.01
N ASP A 396 27.70 15.36 -17.30
CA ASP A 396 26.77 16.37 -17.78
C ASP A 396 25.37 15.83 -18.14
N GLY A 397 25.14 14.54 -17.87
CA GLY A 397 23.86 13.86 -18.06
C GLY A 397 23.45 13.67 -19.51
N ARG A 398 24.34 13.88 -20.50
CA ARG A 398 23.99 13.74 -21.93
C ARG A 398 23.54 12.33 -22.33
N ASP A 399 23.93 11.33 -21.53
CA ASP A 399 23.57 9.92 -21.67
C ASP A 399 22.69 9.41 -20.52
N SER A 400 21.98 10.31 -19.80
CA SER A 400 20.99 9.87 -18.82
C SER A 400 19.92 9.03 -19.52
N GLY A 401 19.59 7.87 -18.95
CA GLY A 401 18.68 6.89 -19.57
C GLY A 401 17.21 7.34 -19.68
N GLY A 402 16.91 8.59 -19.35
CA GLY A 402 15.58 9.18 -19.41
C GLY A 402 14.55 8.43 -18.52
N PRO A 403 13.25 8.52 -18.88
CA PRO A 403 12.17 7.81 -18.20
C PRO A 403 12.28 6.27 -18.25
N THR A 404 13.17 5.73 -19.09
CA THR A 404 13.43 4.29 -19.24
C THR A 404 14.58 3.78 -18.38
N SER A 405 15.24 4.66 -17.62
CA SER A 405 16.31 4.28 -16.70
C SER A 405 15.77 3.52 -15.49
N PHE A 406 16.56 2.55 -15.00
CA PHE A 406 16.26 1.81 -13.78
C PHE A 406 17.25 2.22 -12.68
N PRO A 407 16.94 3.27 -11.90
CA PRO A 407 17.84 3.75 -10.85
C PRO A 407 18.19 2.64 -9.86
N ARG A 408 19.47 2.30 -9.78
CA ARG A 408 19.99 1.33 -8.79
C ARG A 408 20.25 1.98 -7.42
N LEU A 409 20.13 3.31 -7.35
CA LEU A 409 20.39 4.13 -6.18
C LEU A 409 19.29 5.17 -5.99
N ARG A 410 18.98 5.47 -4.73
CA ARG A 410 18.14 6.60 -4.37
C ARG A 410 18.99 7.76 -3.87
N TYR A 411 18.97 8.87 -4.59
CA TYR A 411 19.66 10.09 -4.21
C TYR A 411 18.71 11.03 -3.47
N LEU A 412 18.99 11.31 -2.20
CA LEU A 412 18.22 12.23 -1.37
C LEU A 412 18.93 13.59 -1.30
N SER A 413 18.96 14.30 -2.44
CA SER A 413 19.61 15.60 -2.51
C SER A 413 18.95 16.62 -1.55
N GLN A 414 19.70 17.64 -1.15
CA GLN A 414 19.16 18.69 -0.28
C GLN A 414 17.91 19.35 -0.90
N GLN A 415 17.99 19.73 -2.18
CA GLN A 415 16.85 20.31 -2.91
C GLN A 415 15.68 19.33 -3.01
N PHE A 416 15.94 18.04 -3.26
CA PHE A 416 14.89 17.03 -3.29
C PHE A 416 14.12 16.98 -1.96
N VAL A 417 14.83 16.99 -0.83
CA VAL A 417 14.20 17.03 0.50
C VAL A 417 13.46 18.35 0.73
N GLU A 418 14.05 19.49 0.35
CA GLU A 418 13.41 20.82 0.48
C GLU A 418 12.13 20.93 -0.36
N ASP A 419 12.13 20.44 -1.59
CA ASP A 419 10.98 20.46 -2.51
C ASP A 419 9.81 19.60 -1.98
N LEU A 420 10.13 18.41 -1.48
CA LEU A 420 9.17 17.51 -0.81
C LEU A 420 8.62 18.08 0.49
N CYS A 421 9.39 18.94 1.17
CA CYS A 421 9.04 19.52 2.45
C CYS A 421 8.51 20.97 2.34
N SER A 422 8.43 21.52 1.12
CA SER A 422 8.09 22.93 0.89
C SER A 422 6.68 23.28 1.38
N ALA A 423 6.48 24.52 1.81
CA ALA A 423 5.25 24.98 2.49
C ALA A 423 4.05 25.21 1.56
N GLN A 424 4.16 24.94 0.25
CA GLN A 424 3.12 25.22 -0.75
C GLN A 424 2.01 24.13 -0.80
N GLY A 425 1.67 23.51 0.33
CA GLY A 425 0.80 22.32 0.40
C GLY A 425 1.61 21.02 0.25
N PRO A 426 0.99 19.83 0.33
CA PRO A 426 1.65 18.61 -0.12
C PRO A 426 1.89 18.76 -1.63
N THR A 427 3.14 18.87 -2.05
CA THR A 427 3.48 18.67 -3.45
C THR A 427 3.15 17.22 -3.81
N ASP A 428 2.58 16.98 -5.00
CA ASP A 428 2.31 15.62 -5.51
C ASP A 428 3.50 14.66 -5.34
N GLY A 429 4.73 15.20 -5.28
CA GLY A 429 5.96 14.48 -5.01
C GLY A 429 6.02 13.76 -3.64
N LEU A 430 5.59 14.38 -2.53
CA LEU A 430 5.63 13.72 -1.21
C LEU A 430 4.62 12.58 -1.14
N ILE A 431 3.45 12.79 -1.71
CA ILE A 431 2.40 11.77 -1.81
C ILE A 431 2.88 10.60 -2.68
N THR A 432 3.42 10.89 -3.87
CA THR A 432 3.98 9.87 -4.77
C THR A 432 5.07 9.05 -4.09
N GLU A 433 5.93 9.71 -3.31
CA GLU A 433 6.99 9.03 -2.58
C GLU A 433 6.42 8.10 -1.49
N ILE A 434 5.38 8.55 -0.78
CA ILE A 434 4.71 7.73 0.22
C ILE A 434 4.01 6.54 -0.43
N GLU A 435 3.28 6.75 -1.53
CA GLU A 435 2.64 5.70 -2.30
C GLU A 435 3.67 4.65 -2.78
N ARG A 436 4.84 5.08 -3.25
CA ARG A 436 5.96 4.20 -3.59
C ARG A 436 6.43 3.37 -2.39
N VAL A 437 6.62 4.01 -1.24
CA VAL A 437 7.04 3.33 -0.01
C VAL A 437 5.98 2.31 0.45
N VAL A 438 4.70 2.66 0.38
CA VAL A 438 3.58 1.76 0.65
C VAL A 438 3.63 0.56 -0.30
N PHE A 439 3.85 0.79 -1.59
CA PHE A 439 4.00 -0.28 -2.58
C PHE A 439 5.20 -1.20 -2.29
N GLU A 440 6.36 -0.63 -1.92
CA GLU A 440 7.54 -1.42 -1.54
C GLU A 440 7.32 -2.24 -0.26
N ALA A 441 6.44 -1.82 0.64
CA ALA A 441 6.07 -2.56 1.83
C ALA A 441 5.27 -3.84 1.55
N HIS A 442 4.60 -3.93 0.38
CA HIS A 442 3.85 -5.12 -0.04
C HIS A 442 4.79 -6.24 -0.51
N PRO A 443 4.60 -7.50 -0.05
CA PRO A 443 5.20 -8.67 -0.65
C PRO A 443 4.97 -8.71 -2.17
N HIS A 444 5.95 -9.23 -2.93
CA HIS A 444 5.84 -9.28 -4.39
C HIS A 444 4.57 -10.03 -4.86
N GLU A 445 4.21 -11.10 -4.16
CA GLU A 445 3.03 -11.92 -4.43
C GLU A 445 1.71 -11.17 -4.25
N SER A 446 1.66 -10.15 -3.39
CA SER A 446 0.45 -9.36 -3.11
C SER A 446 0.34 -8.10 -3.96
N ARG A 447 1.28 -7.84 -4.87
CA ARG A 447 1.26 -6.68 -5.79
C ARG A 447 0.41 -6.95 -7.03
N ASP A 448 -0.13 -8.15 -7.18
CA ASP A 448 -0.98 -8.58 -8.30
C ASP A 448 -0.36 -8.32 -9.69
N GLY A 449 0.97 -8.22 -9.80
CA GLY A 449 1.66 -7.86 -11.04
C GLY A 449 1.60 -6.37 -11.42
N ALA A 450 1.25 -5.49 -10.49
CA ALA A 450 1.40 -4.04 -10.66
C ALA A 450 2.87 -3.62 -10.56
N LEU A 451 3.24 -2.56 -11.27
CA LEU A 451 4.60 -1.99 -11.27
C LEU A 451 4.77 -0.83 -10.29
N ASP A 452 3.67 -0.17 -9.94
CA ASP A 452 3.62 0.92 -8.98
C ASP A 452 2.35 0.87 -8.11
N PHE A 453 2.26 1.78 -7.14
CA PHE A 453 1.13 1.87 -6.24
C PHE A 453 -0.18 2.28 -6.95
N GLY A 454 -0.08 3.16 -7.94
CA GLY A 454 -1.25 3.65 -8.67
C GLY A 454 -1.96 2.53 -9.41
N GLU A 455 -1.20 1.70 -10.12
CA GLU A 455 -1.70 0.51 -10.79
C GLU A 455 -2.26 -0.52 -9.81
N LEU A 456 -1.57 -0.77 -8.69
CA LEU A 456 -2.06 -1.67 -7.64
C LEU A 456 -3.39 -1.18 -7.06
N ARG A 457 -3.48 0.12 -6.76
CA ARG A 457 -4.68 0.78 -6.26
C ARG A 457 -5.83 0.62 -7.23
N GLU A 458 -5.65 1.00 -8.49
CA GLU A 458 -6.69 0.90 -9.51
C GLU A 458 -7.17 -0.55 -9.69
N ARG A 459 -6.25 -1.54 -9.76
CA ARG A 459 -6.63 -2.97 -9.84
C ARG A 459 -7.52 -3.40 -8.66
N ARG A 460 -7.27 -2.90 -7.45
CA ARG A 460 -8.01 -3.27 -6.23
C ARG A 460 -9.36 -2.57 -6.11
N ILE A 461 -9.47 -1.31 -6.57
CA ILE A 461 -10.69 -0.50 -6.38
C ILE A 461 -11.62 -0.45 -7.60
N LEU A 462 -11.13 -0.80 -8.80
CA LEU A 462 -11.88 -0.69 -10.06
C LEU A 462 -13.26 -1.37 -9.99
N ARG A 463 -13.33 -2.58 -9.40
CA ARG A 463 -14.60 -3.32 -9.28
C ARG A 463 -15.66 -2.56 -8.49
N PHE A 464 -15.24 -1.79 -7.49
CA PHE A 464 -16.13 -1.04 -6.60
C PHE A 464 -16.57 0.27 -7.25
N ARG A 465 -15.65 0.98 -7.92
CA ARG A 465 -16.00 2.15 -8.75
C ARG A 465 -17.00 1.78 -9.85
N GLN A 466 -16.82 0.62 -10.49
CA GLN A 466 -17.79 0.12 -11.47
C GLN A 466 -19.14 -0.25 -10.84
N ALA A 467 -19.15 -0.83 -9.63
CA ALA A 467 -20.39 -1.10 -8.91
C ALA A 467 -21.15 0.20 -8.58
N ARG A 468 -20.43 1.21 -8.07
CA ARG A 468 -20.96 2.55 -7.81
C ARG A 468 -21.59 3.16 -9.07
N ALA A 469 -20.88 3.11 -10.20
CA ALA A 469 -21.38 3.65 -11.47
C ALA A 469 -22.64 2.93 -11.99
N ARG A 470 -22.71 1.59 -11.86
CA ARG A 470 -23.90 0.81 -12.25
C ARG A 470 -25.13 1.19 -11.44
N GLU A 471 -24.99 1.27 -10.12
CA GLU A 471 -26.10 1.61 -9.24
C GLU A 471 -26.52 3.07 -9.38
N ALA A 472 -25.57 4.00 -9.62
CA ALA A 472 -25.89 5.38 -9.99
C ALA A 472 -26.72 5.47 -11.28
N GLY A 473 -26.36 4.67 -12.30
CA GLY A 473 -27.16 4.53 -13.52
C GLY A 473 -28.58 3.98 -13.26
N ALA A 474 -28.71 2.99 -12.37
CA ALA A 474 -30.00 2.44 -11.97
C ALA A 474 -30.89 3.49 -11.26
N ILE A 475 -30.31 4.31 -10.37
CA ILE A 475 -31.00 5.42 -9.72
C ILE A 475 -31.55 6.42 -10.74
N LEU A 476 -30.77 6.75 -11.78
CA LEU A 476 -31.20 7.66 -12.84
C LEU A 476 -32.42 7.10 -13.59
N GLN A 477 -32.35 5.84 -14.02
CA GLN A 477 -33.45 5.17 -14.73
C GLN A 477 -34.72 5.09 -13.87
N VAL A 478 -34.59 4.69 -12.60
CA VAL A 478 -35.73 4.58 -11.68
C VAL A 478 -36.32 5.98 -11.39
N SER A 479 -35.48 7.01 -11.28
CA SER A 479 -35.93 8.39 -11.07
C SER A 479 -36.73 8.96 -12.26
N GLN A 480 -36.34 8.61 -13.50
CA GLN A 480 -37.12 8.95 -14.69
C GLN A 480 -38.50 8.29 -14.67
N ARG A 481 -38.58 6.98 -14.35
CA ARG A 481 -39.86 6.25 -14.20
C ARG A 481 -40.75 6.83 -13.09
N ILE A 482 -40.16 7.22 -11.95
CA ILE A 482 -40.90 7.89 -10.87
C ILE A 482 -41.53 9.20 -11.38
N SER A 483 -40.81 9.95 -12.20
CA SER A 483 -41.29 11.22 -12.76
C SER A 483 -42.49 11.01 -13.69
N GLU A 484 -42.47 9.96 -14.51
CA GLU A 484 -43.60 9.56 -15.36
C GLU A 484 -44.84 9.18 -14.55
N GLU A 485 -44.66 8.43 -13.46
CA GLU A 485 -45.79 8.03 -12.60
C GLU A 485 -46.36 9.22 -11.80
N ILE A 486 -45.53 10.20 -11.40
CA ILE A 486 -46.02 11.46 -10.80
C ILE A 486 -46.91 12.23 -11.79
N GLU A 487 -46.54 12.26 -13.07
CA GLU A 487 -47.33 12.94 -14.10
C GLU A 487 -48.68 12.25 -14.32
N LYS A 488 -48.70 10.92 -14.40
CA LYS A 488 -49.93 10.14 -14.51
C LYS A 488 -50.87 10.40 -13.32
N GLU A 489 -50.34 10.40 -12.10
CA GLU A 489 -51.12 10.70 -10.88
C GLU A 489 -51.75 12.11 -10.93
N ARG A 490 -51.02 13.11 -11.45
CA ARG A 490 -51.55 14.47 -11.64
C ARG A 490 -52.69 14.53 -12.65
N LEU A 491 -52.58 13.76 -13.74
CA LEU A 491 -53.59 13.73 -14.80
C LEU A 491 -54.91 13.06 -14.36
N ALA A 492 -54.91 12.26 -13.28
CA ALA A 492 -56.07 11.50 -12.84
C ALA A 492 -57.34 12.36 -12.66
N LEU A 493 -57.26 13.49 -11.95
CA LEU A 493 -58.42 14.38 -11.75
C LEU A 493 -58.91 15.05 -13.05
N THR A 494 -57.98 15.37 -13.96
CA THR A 494 -58.32 15.98 -15.25
C THR A 494 -59.00 14.94 -16.14
N LEU A 495 -58.47 13.71 -16.18
CA LEU A 495 -59.05 12.58 -16.88
C LEU A 495 -60.43 12.22 -16.31
N GLU A 496 -60.63 12.26 -14.99
CA GLU A 496 -61.95 12.09 -14.38
C GLU A 496 -62.98 13.10 -14.90
N ARG A 497 -62.61 14.38 -14.94
CA ARG A 497 -63.48 15.44 -15.49
C ARG A 497 -63.74 15.25 -16.98
N GLN A 498 -62.71 14.89 -17.76
CA GLN A 498 -62.85 14.64 -19.19
C GLN A 498 -63.75 13.43 -19.47
N VAL A 499 -63.58 12.33 -18.73
CA VAL A 499 -64.45 11.14 -18.80
C VAL A 499 -65.90 11.55 -18.51
N GLU A 500 -66.15 12.31 -17.46
CA GLU A 500 -67.51 12.75 -17.10
C GLU A 500 -68.13 13.67 -18.16
N GLN A 501 -67.39 14.67 -18.66
CA GLN A 501 -67.84 15.56 -19.73
C GLN A 501 -68.13 14.77 -21.02
N LYS A 502 -67.25 13.84 -21.38
CA LYS A 502 -67.38 13.01 -22.58
C LYS A 502 -68.56 12.06 -22.47
N ARG A 503 -68.79 11.50 -21.27
CA ARG A 503 -69.96 10.66 -20.97
C ARG A 503 -71.26 11.43 -21.18
N LYS A 504 -71.38 12.64 -20.62
CA LYS A 504 -72.54 13.53 -20.86
C LYS A 504 -72.71 13.90 -22.33
N GLN A 505 -71.62 14.17 -23.05
CA GLN A 505 -71.66 14.46 -24.48
C GLN A 505 -72.20 13.27 -25.28
N VAL A 506 -71.74 12.05 -24.98
CA VAL A 506 -72.25 10.80 -25.59
C VAL A 506 -73.73 10.60 -25.27
N GLU A 507 -74.16 10.82 -24.03
CA GLU A 507 -75.58 10.76 -23.63
C GLU A 507 -76.44 11.80 -24.35
N GLY A 508 -75.95 13.03 -24.51
CA GLY A 508 -76.62 14.09 -25.27
C GLY A 508 -76.79 13.73 -26.75
N TYR A 509 -75.74 13.25 -27.41
CA TYR A 509 -75.85 12.78 -28.80
C TYR A 509 -76.79 11.58 -28.94
N LYS A 510 -76.83 10.66 -27.96
CA LYS A 510 -77.81 9.57 -27.93
C LYS A 510 -79.24 10.10 -27.79
N ALA A 511 -79.47 11.11 -26.95
CA ALA A 511 -80.78 11.73 -26.78
C ALA A 511 -81.23 12.49 -28.05
N ASP A 512 -80.34 13.24 -28.70
CA ASP A 512 -80.64 13.94 -29.96
C ASP A 512 -80.89 12.97 -31.11
N LEU A 513 -80.15 11.85 -31.16
CA LEU A 513 -80.42 10.76 -32.10
C LEU A 513 -81.84 10.19 -31.90
N GLY A 514 -82.31 10.11 -30.64
CA GLY A 514 -83.67 9.69 -30.32
C GLY A 514 -84.77 10.69 -30.70
N LYS A 515 -84.46 11.98 -30.92
CA LYS A 515 -85.43 13.02 -31.33
C LYS A 515 -85.67 13.07 -32.84
N LEU A 516 -84.76 12.52 -33.64
CA LEU A 516 -84.88 12.42 -35.10
C LEU A 516 -85.89 11.30 -35.45
N VAL A 517 -87.17 11.53 -35.18
CA VAL A 517 -88.25 10.55 -35.41
C VAL A 517 -88.65 10.56 -36.89
N ILE A 518 -88.50 9.41 -37.55
CA ILE A 518 -89.00 9.17 -38.92
C ILE A 518 -90.32 8.40 -38.81
N LYS A 519 -91.45 9.09 -39.01
CA LYS A 519 -92.80 8.47 -38.94
C LYS A 519 -92.92 7.28 -39.88
N GLY A 520 -93.27 6.11 -39.34
CA GLY A 520 -93.48 4.87 -40.10
C GLY A 520 -92.26 3.94 -40.22
N SER A 521 -91.17 4.19 -39.48
CA SER A 521 -89.92 3.39 -39.57
C SER A 521 -89.30 2.94 -38.24
N ASP A 522 -90.09 2.95 -37.15
CA ASP A 522 -89.60 2.65 -35.79
C ASP A 522 -88.92 1.27 -35.67
N ALA A 523 -89.40 0.25 -36.38
CA ALA A 523 -88.79 -1.08 -36.40
C ALA A 523 -87.41 -1.09 -37.09
N HIS A 524 -87.29 -0.42 -38.25
CA HIS A 524 -86.02 -0.30 -38.98
C HIS A 524 -84.98 0.52 -38.21
N LEU A 525 -85.41 1.59 -37.52
CA LEU A 525 -84.55 2.42 -36.66
C LEU A 525 -84.00 1.64 -35.47
N LYS A 526 -84.85 0.86 -34.80
CA LYS A 526 -84.42 0.00 -33.69
C LYS A 526 -83.42 -1.06 -34.17
N ARG A 527 -83.70 -1.73 -35.29
CA ARG A 527 -82.79 -2.73 -35.88
C ARG A 527 -81.47 -2.12 -36.32
N HIS A 528 -81.47 -0.93 -36.93
CA HIS A 528 -80.26 -0.19 -37.29
C HIS A 528 -79.40 0.12 -36.07
N GLN A 529 -79.98 0.55 -34.94
CA GLN A 529 -79.25 0.78 -33.69
C GLN A 529 -78.64 -0.50 -33.10
N GLU A 530 -79.36 -1.62 -33.14
CA GLU A 530 -78.87 -2.93 -32.70
C GLU A 530 -77.66 -3.38 -33.54
N LEU A 531 -77.77 -3.28 -34.88
CA LEU A 531 -76.69 -3.61 -35.82
C LEU A 531 -75.49 -2.69 -35.66
N GLN A 532 -75.70 -1.38 -35.51
CA GLN A 532 -74.60 -0.45 -35.26
C GLN A 532 -73.89 -0.73 -33.93
N THR A 533 -74.63 -1.11 -32.89
CA THR A 533 -74.04 -1.48 -31.61
C THR A 533 -73.18 -2.73 -31.75
N ALA A 534 -73.68 -3.76 -32.45
CA ALA A 534 -72.91 -4.96 -32.74
C ALA A 534 -71.66 -4.67 -33.60
N ALA A 535 -71.78 -3.84 -34.64
CA ALA A 535 -70.68 -3.45 -35.51
C ALA A 535 -69.60 -2.66 -34.75
N GLN A 536 -69.99 -1.76 -33.83
CA GLN A 536 -69.05 -1.03 -32.99
C GLN A 536 -68.29 -1.95 -32.03
N VAL A 537 -68.93 -2.99 -31.48
CA VAL A 537 -68.23 -3.99 -30.65
C VAL A 537 -67.14 -4.71 -31.45
N LEU A 538 -67.43 -5.15 -32.67
CA LEU A 538 -66.44 -5.80 -33.53
C LEU A 538 -65.33 -4.85 -33.97
N ARG A 539 -65.65 -3.60 -34.34
CA ARG A 539 -64.65 -2.58 -34.66
C ARG A 539 -63.69 -2.33 -33.49
N LYS A 540 -64.21 -2.25 -32.26
CA LYS A 540 -63.39 -2.11 -31.04
C LYS A 540 -62.48 -3.31 -30.82
N GLN A 541 -62.98 -4.53 -31.06
CA GLN A 541 -62.16 -5.73 -30.98
C GLN A 541 -61.05 -5.74 -32.05
N ILE A 542 -61.36 -5.35 -33.29
CA ILE A 542 -60.39 -5.25 -34.38
C ILE A 542 -59.31 -4.19 -34.06
N GLU A 543 -59.67 -3.02 -33.55
CA GLU A 543 -58.68 -2.01 -33.15
C GLU A 543 -57.76 -2.51 -32.02
N ARG A 544 -58.29 -3.21 -31.02
CA ARG A 544 -57.45 -3.87 -29.98
C ARG A 544 -56.47 -4.88 -30.58
N TYR A 545 -56.88 -5.61 -31.61
CA TYR A 545 -55.99 -6.52 -32.32
C TYR A 545 -54.95 -5.75 -33.15
N LYS A 546 -55.30 -4.67 -33.84
CA LYS A 546 -54.33 -3.80 -34.54
C LYS A 546 -53.28 -3.22 -33.59
N GLU A 547 -53.69 -2.79 -32.40
CA GLU A 547 -52.77 -2.32 -31.36
C GLU A 547 -51.81 -3.43 -30.90
N LYS A 548 -52.31 -4.64 -30.63
CA LYS A 548 -51.47 -5.80 -30.32
C LYS A 548 -50.50 -6.12 -31.45
N ARG A 549 -50.96 -6.07 -32.71
CA ARG A 549 -50.12 -6.30 -33.89
C ARG A 549 -48.94 -5.33 -33.94
N ARG A 550 -49.21 -4.03 -33.83
CA ARG A 550 -48.17 -2.99 -33.79
C ARG A 550 -47.19 -3.18 -32.63
N ALA A 551 -47.69 -3.60 -31.46
CA ALA A 551 -46.84 -3.88 -30.30
C ALA A 551 -45.93 -5.09 -30.54
N PHE A 552 -46.44 -6.16 -31.19
CA PHE A 552 -45.62 -7.32 -31.53
C PHE A 552 -44.58 -7.02 -32.61
N GLU A 553 -44.91 -6.18 -33.61
CA GLU A 553 -43.94 -5.70 -34.60
C GLU A 553 -42.84 -4.86 -33.93
N GLY A 554 -43.20 -3.92 -33.04
CA GLY A 554 -42.20 -3.14 -32.30
C GLY A 554 -41.28 -4.02 -31.43
N LEU A 555 -41.82 -5.05 -30.78
CA LEU A 555 -41.01 -6.03 -30.03
C LEU A 555 -40.09 -6.84 -30.95
N GLN A 556 -40.54 -7.17 -32.17
CA GLN A 556 -39.72 -7.89 -33.15
C GLN A 556 -38.51 -7.04 -33.59
N ASP A 557 -38.72 -5.75 -33.83
CA ASP A 557 -37.65 -4.80 -34.17
C ASP A 557 -36.67 -4.61 -33.00
N GLU A 558 -37.17 -4.54 -31.77
CA GLU A 558 -36.34 -4.44 -30.55
C GLU A 558 -35.46 -5.68 -30.36
N VAL A 559 -36.02 -6.88 -30.53
CA VAL A 559 -35.28 -8.15 -30.44
C VAL A 559 -34.18 -8.20 -31.51
N ALA A 560 -34.50 -7.82 -32.75
CA ALA A 560 -33.54 -7.79 -33.84
C ALA A 560 -32.38 -6.81 -33.56
N SER A 561 -32.69 -5.59 -33.12
CA SER A 561 -31.71 -4.57 -32.77
C SER A 561 -30.81 -5.02 -31.60
N THR A 562 -31.40 -5.63 -30.58
CA THR A 562 -30.67 -6.12 -29.41
C THR A 562 -29.64 -7.18 -29.78
N ARG A 563 -30.03 -8.15 -30.61
CA ARG A 563 -29.14 -9.23 -31.05
C ARG A 563 -28.07 -8.76 -32.03
N ALA A 564 -28.40 -7.82 -32.93
CA ALA A 564 -27.47 -7.34 -33.94
C ALA A 564 -26.45 -6.34 -33.39
N THR A 565 -26.87 -5.49 -32.44
CA THR A 565 -26.08 -4.30 -32.04
C THR A 565 -25.81 -4.26 -30.54
N ILE A 566 -26.86 -4.32 -29.70
CA ILE A 566 -26.73 -4.01 -28.27
C ILE A 566 -25.96 -5.11 -27.53
N ALA A 567 -26.37 -6.38 -27.65
CA ALA A 567 -25.75 -7.49 -26.94
C ALA A 567 -24.28 -7.72 -27.36
N PRO A 568 -23.91 -7.68 -28.67
CA PRO A 568 -22.50 -7.78 -29.08
C PRO A 568 -21.64 -6.63 -28.55
N GLU A 569 -22.15 -5.40 -28.54
CA GLU A 569 -21.41 -4.26 -28.01
C GLU A 569 -21.23 -4.35 -26.48
N MET A 570 -22.27 -4.75 -25.75
CA MET A 570 -22.17 -5.02 -24.31
C MET A 570 -21.12 -6.08 -24.01
N LEU A 571 -21.02 -7.13 -24.84
CA LEU A 571 -20.00 -8.17 -24.71
C LEU A 571 -18.59 -7.62 -24.98
N ARG A 572 -18.41 -6.81 -26.03
CA ARG A 572 -17.11 -6.14 -26.32
C ARG A 572 -16.67 -5.25 -25.16
N GLN A 573 -17.57 -4.47 -24.59
CA GLN A 573 -17.29 -3.64 -23.43
C GLN A 573 -16.98 -4.46 -22.17
N ALA A 574 -17.58 -5.64 -22.01
CA ALA A 574 -17.22 -6.57 -20.94
C ALA A 574 -15.80 -7.13 -21.14
N GLN A 575 -15.46 -7.56 -22.36
CA GLN A 575 -14.12 -8.04 -22.72
C GLN A 575 -13.04 -6.98 -22.47
N ALA A 576 -13.25 -5.76 -22.95
CA ALA A 576 -12.30 -4.65 -22.80
C ALA A 576 -12.03 -4.28 -21.32
N ARG A 577 -13.02 -4.47 -20.44
CA ARG A 577 -12.86 -4.24 -19.00
C ARG A 577 -12.15 -5.38 -18.25
N HIS A 578 -12.00 -6.56 -18.88
CA HIS A 578 -11.45 -7.76 -18.25
C HIS A 578 -10.38 -8.45 -19.13
N PRO A 579 -9.32 -7.73 -19.56
CA PRO A 579 -8.31 -8.29 -20.45
C PRO A 579 -7.52 -9.45 -19.81
N GLY A 580 -7.39 -9.46 -18.49
CA GLY A 580 -6.69 -10.50 -17.74
C GLY A 580 -7.50 -11.75 -17.41
N SER A 581 -8.73 -11.91 -17.96
CA SER A 581 -9.59 -13.04 -17.59
C SER A 581 -9.08 -14.40 -18.09
N GLY A 582 -8.23 -14.41 -19.12
CA GLY A 582 -7.78 -15.65 -19.78
C GLY A 582 -8.90 -16.41 -20.50
N MET A 583 -10.09 -15.80 -20.65
CA MET A 583 -11.25 -16.45 -21.25
C MET A 583 -11.12 -16.52 -22.77
N SER A 584 -11.36 -17.72 -23.32
CA SER A 584 -11.44 -17.91 -24.77
C SER A 584 -12.68 -17.22 -25.37
N ALA A 585 -12.69 -17.04 -26.69
CA ALA A 585 -13.87 -16.55 -27.41
C ALA A 585 -15.12 -17.41 -27.12
N LYS A 586 -14.96 -18.72 -26.92
CA LYS A 586 -16.05 -19.63 -26.56
C LYS A 586 -16.65 -19.30 -25.19
N HIS A 587 -15.81 -19.08 -24.18
CA HIS A 587 -16.29 -18.71 -22.85
C HIS A 587 -16.96 -17.33 -22.85
N TRP A 588 -16.42 -16.35 -23.57
CA TRP A 588 -17.07 -15.04 -23.71
C TRP A 588 -18.44 -15.13 -24.37
N ASN A 589 -18.62 -16.04 -25.33
CA ASN A 589 -19.91 -16.23 -25.98
C ASN A 589 -21.01 -16.69 -25.02
N GLU A 590 -20.68 -17.29 -23.86
CA GLU A 590 -21.63 -17.64 -22.80
C GLU A 590 -22.23 -16.40 -22.11
N PHE A 591 -21.58 -15.24 -22.20
CA PHE A 591 -22.05 -13.97 -21.64
C PHE A 591 -22.84 -13.13 -22.64
N LEU A 592 -22.99 -13.61 -23.88
CA LEU A 592 -23.79 -12.92 -24.89
C LEU A 592 -25.26 -12.95 -24.44
N LEU A 593 -25.81 -11.77 -24.17
CA LEU A 593 -27.21 -11.64 -23.75
C LEU A 593 -28.13 -12.02 -24.90
N ASP A 594 -29.08 -12.91 -24.61
CA ASP A 594 -30.15 -13.28 -25.52
C ASP A 594 -31.46 -13.44 -24.77
N TYR A 595 -32.57 -13.39 -25.50
CA TYR A 595 -33.90 -13.65 -24.99
C TYR A 595 -34.08 -15.14 -24.70
N LYS A 596 -34.76 -15.44 -23.60
CA LYS A 596 -35.05 -16.81 -23.20
C LYS A 596 -36.20 -17.41 -24.02
N GLY A 597 -35.90 -18.44 -24.81
CA GLY A 597 -36.87 -19.21 -25.59
C GLY A 597 -36.95 -18.80 -27.08
N PRO A 598 -37.85 -19.43 -27.88
CA PRO A 598 -37.95 -19.18 -29.32
C PRO A 598 -38.71 -17.88 -29.61
N VAL A 599 -38.14 -16.74 -29.24
CA VAL A 599 -38.83 -15.44 -29.29
C VAL A 599 -39.21 -15.01 -30.71
N ASP A 600 -38.35 -15.21 -31.71
CA ASP A 600 -38.68 -14.81 -33.10
C ASP A 600 -39.86 -15.61 -33.67
N GLU A 601 -39.88 -16.91 -33.39
CA GLU A 601 -40.96 -17.79 -33.84
C GLU A 601 -42.25 -17.48 -33.09
N SER A 602 -42.15 -17.20 -31.79
CA SER A 602 -43.28 -16.77 -30.95
C SER A 602 -43.90 -15.48 -31.47
N LEU A 603 -43.09 -14.44 -31.72
CA LEU A 603 -43.57 -13.15 -32.21
C LEU A 603 -44.18 -13.26 -33.62
N ARG A 604 -43.54 -14.01 -34.54
CA ARG A 604 -44.11 -14.30 -35.87
C ARG A 604 -45.46 -15.02 -35.75
N SER A 605 -45.57 -15.97 -34.84
CA SER A 605 -46.81 -16.71 -34.58
C SER A 605 -47.90 -15.81 -33.98
N TYR A 606 -47.55 -14.90 -33.07
CA TYR A 606 -48.50 -13.94 -32.50
C TYR A 606 -49.03 -12.95 -33.54
N ILE A 607 -48.17 -12.44 -34.42
CA ILE A 607 -48.61 -11.55 -35.52
C ILE A 607 -49.58 -12.31 -36.44
N LYS A 608 -49.22 -13.52 -36.88
CA LYS A 608 -50.09 -14.35 -37.72
C LYS A 608 -51.42 -14.68 -37.03
N TRP A 609 -51.39 -14.96 -35.73
CA TRP A 609 -52.60 -15.20 -34.92
C TRP A 609 -53.49 -13.98 -34.85
N VAL A 610 -52.93 -12.79 -34.61
CA VAL A 610 -53.68 -11.53 -34.60
C VAL A 610 -54.28 -11.21 -35.96
N ASP A 611 -53.51 -11.37 -37.04
CA ASP A 611 -53.99 -11.15 -38.41
C ASP A 611 -55.15 -12.10 -38.73
N GLY A 612 -55.03 -13.38 -38.35
CA GLY A 612 -56.10 -14.36 -38.47
C GLY A 612 -57.35 -13.98 -37.69
N LYS A 613 -57.20 -13.52 -36.44
CA LYS A 613 -58.33 -13.06 -35.61
C LYS A 613 -59.00 -11.82 -36.17
N MET A 614 -58.24 -10.88 -36.72
CA MET A 614 -58.80 -9.71 -37.40
C MET A 614 -59.58 -10.12 -38.64
N ALA A 615 -59.02 -10.97 -39.49
CA ALA A 615 -59.72 -11.48 -40.69
C ALA A 615 -61.01 -12.21 -40.31
N GLU A 616 -60.99 -13.01 -39.24
CA GLU A 616 -62.16 -13.70 -38.71
C GLU A 616 -63.28 -12.71 -38.29
N LEU A 617 -62.93 -11.64 -37.58
CA LEU A 617 -63.89 -10.63 -37.11
C LEU A 617 -64.45 -9.76 -38.25
N VAL A 618 -63.64 -9.49 -39.29
CA VAL A 618 -64.08 -8.75 -40.47
C VAL A 618 -65.05 -9.58 -41.31
N GLY A 619 -64.72 -10.84 -41.61
CA GLY A 619 -65.53 -11.72 -42.46
C GLY A 619 -65.58 -11.28 -43.93
N SER A 620 -66.56 -11.79 -44.67
CA SER A 620 -66.79 -11.43 -46.08
C SER A 620 -68.26 -11.07 -46.31
N ILE A 621 -68.54 -10.31 -47.36
CA ILE A 621 -69.91 -9.93 -47.75
C ILE A 621 -70.45 -11.01 -48.71
N PRO A 622 -71.54 -11.72 -48.37
CA PRO A 622 -72.17 -12.67 -49.28
C PRO A 622 -72.88 -11.97 -50.45
N ALA A 623 -73.00 -12.67 -51.59
CA ALA A 623 -73.75 -12.19 -52.75
C ALA A 623 -75.26 -12.18 -52.47
N ARG A 624 -75.99 -11.20 -53.01
CA ARG A 624 -77.44 -11.01 -52.81
C ARG A 624 -78.21 -11.17 -54.12
N GLU A 625 -79.46 -11.61 -54.01
CA GLU A 625 -80.38 -11.87 -55.13
C GLU A 625 -81.18 -10.62 -55.55
N THR A 626 -81.56 -9.74 -54.61
CA THR A 626 -82.27 -8.47 -54.89
C THR A 626 -81.79 -7.33 -53.97
N GLU A 627 -82.11 -6.06 -54.27
CA GLU A 627 -81.76 -4.91 -53.41
C GLU A 627 -82.54 -4.85 -52.09
N GLU A 628 -83.70 -5.52 -52.02
CA GLU A 628 -84.57 -5.53 -50.84
C GLU A 628 -84.25 -6.65 -49.83
N THR A 629 -83.47 -7.67 -50.21
CA THR A 629 -83.15 -8.79 -49.31
C THR A 629 -82.21 -8.35 -48.18
N PRO A 630 -82.55 -8.61 -46.88
CA PRO A 630 -81.66 -8.32 -45.76
C PRO A 630 -80.42 -9.21 -45.76
N TYR A 631 -79.26 -8.62 -45.47
CA TYR A 631 -78.02 -9.36 -45.24
C TYR A 631 -78.00 -10.06 -43.88
N VAL A 632 -78.84 -9.65 -42.93
CA VAL A 632 -78.95 -10.25 -41.58
C VAL A 632 -80.43 -10.41 -41.30
N ALA A 633 -80.90 -11.63 -40.98
CA ALA A 633 -82.33 -11.87 -40.75
C ALA A 633 -82.85 -11.08 -39.53
N GLU A 634 -84.14 -10.74 -39.48
CA GLU A 634 -84.69 -9.86 -38.43
C GLU A 634 -84.55 -10.44 -37.01
N ASP A 635 -84.57 -11.77 -36.88
CA ASP A 635 -84.47 -12.54 -35.64
C ASP A 635 -83.07 -13.13 -35.38
N GLU A 636 -82.08 -12.85 -36.24
CA GLU A 636 -80.73 -13.40 -36.15
C GLU A 636 -79.95 -12.86 -34.93
N ASP A 637 -79.25 -13.74 -34.20
CA ASP A 637 -78.36 -13.37 -33.09
C ASP A 637 -77.11 -12.65 -33.61
N LEU A 638 -77.07 -11.34 -33.37
CA LEU A 638 -76.01 -10.44 -33.80
C LEU A 638 -74.62 -10.78 -33.23
N LYS A 639 -74.52 -11.65 -32.21
CA LYS A 639 -73.23 -12.10 -31.67
C LYS A 639 -72.42 -12.94 -32.65
N GLY A 640 -73.08 -13.62 -33.60
CA GLY A 640 -72.42 -14.49 -34.59
C GLY A 640 -72.06 -13.79 -35.91
N VAL A 641 -72.62 -12.62 -36.16
CA VAL A 641 -72.51 -11.90 -37.44
C VAL A 641 -71.17 -11.15 -37.51
N ARG A 642 -70.51 -11.18 -38.67
CA ARG A 642 -69.18 -10.55 -38.89
C ARG A 642 -69.30 -9.09 -39.34
N LEU A 643 -68.25 -8.29 -39.15
CA LEU A 643 -68.31 -6.84 -39.34
C LEU A 643 -68.72 -6.44 -40.76
N ALA A 644 -68.21 -7.10 -41.80
CA ALA A 644 -68.51 -6.77 -43.19
C ALA A 644 -70.02 -6.96 -43.52
N MET A 645 -70.64 -7.99 -42.93
CA MET A 645 -72.06 -8.31 -43.09
C MET A 645 -72.95 -7.33 -42.31
N LEU A 646 -72.54 -6.96 -41.09
CA LEU A 646 -73.20 -5.90 -40.31
C LEU A 646 -73.12 -4.55 -41.03
N ASP A 647 -71.96 -4.16 -41.56
CA ASP A 647 -71.78 -2.90 -42.28
C ASP A 647 -72.59 -2.84 -43.58
N ALA A 648 -72.70 -3.97 -44.30
CA ALA A 648 -73.55 -4.10 -45.48
C ALA A 648 -75.04 -3.96 -45.13
N GLU A 649 -75.50 -4.57 -44.03
CA GLU A 649 -76.89 -4.44 -43.57
C GLU A 649 -77.23 -3.05 -43.05
N ILE A 650 -76.31 -2.43 -42.30
CA ILE A 650 -76.44 -1.03 -41.86
C ILE A 650 -76.62 -0.11 -43.08
N ALA A 651 -75.79 -0.28 -44.12
CA ALA A 651 -75.88 0.53 -45.34
C ALA A 651 -77.20 0.32 -46.09
N ARG A 652 -77.72 -0.93 -46.12
CA ARG A 652 -79.03 -1.25 -46.71
C ARG A 652 -80.17 -0.59 -45.96
N LEU A 653 -80.20 -0.72 -44.62
CA LEU A 653 -81.22 -0.09 -43.78
C LEU A 653 -81.20 1.43 -43.88
N GLU A 654 -80.02 2.06 -43.99
CA GLU A 654 -79.90 3.51 -44.23
C GLU A 654 -80.55 3.93 -45.56
N GLY A 655 -80.48 3.08 -46.59
CA GLY A 655 -81.14 3.30 -47.89
C GLY A 655 -82.67 3.20 -47.83
N LEU A 656 -83.23 2.37 -46.95
CA LEU A 656 -84.67 2.03 -46.87
C LEU A 656 -85.50 2.96 -45.96
N LEU A 657 -84.88 3.81 -45.16
CA LEU A 657 -85.58 4.74 -44.27
C LEU A 657 -86.43 5.73 -45.06
N ASN A 658 -87.76 5.68 -45.06
CA ASN A 658 -88.61 6.60 -45.83
C ASN A 658 -88.70 8.01 -45.22
N ALA A 659 -87.59 8.75 -45.22
CA ALA A 659 -87.46 10.13 -44.73
C ALA A 659 -86.94 11.08 -45.82
N ASP A 660 -87.09 12.38 -45.60
CA ASP A 660 -86.39 13.43 -46.35
C ASP A 660 -84.87 13.14 -46.33
N LYS A 661 -84.21 13.30 -47.48
CA LYS A 661 -82.77 13.05 -47.66
C LYS A 661 -81.94 13.74 -46.58
N LEU A 662 -82.34 14.95 -46.18
CA LEU A 662 -81.66 15.73 -45.15
C LEU A 662 -81.71 15.05 -43.76
N VAL A 663 -82.85 14.45 -43.40
CA VAL A 663 -83.04 13.78 -42.10
C VAL A 663 -82.24 12.47 -42.04
N ARG A 664 -82.16 11.72 -43.15
CA ARG A 664 -81.32 10.49 -43.23
C ARG A 664 -79.84 10.81 -43.07
N GLU A 665 -79.36 11.84 -43.75
CA GLU A 665 -77.96 12.28 -43.66
C GLU A 665 -77.62 12.75 -42.24
N GLN A 666 -78.53 13.49 -41.58
CA GLN A 666 -78.36 13.91 -40.19
C GLN A 666 -78.31 12.73 -39.20
N TYR A 667 -79.19 11.74 -39.37
CA TYR A 667 -79.21 10.54 -38.53
C TYR A 667 -77.91 9.72 -38.66
N SER A 668 -77.49 9.40 -39.89
CA SER A 668 -76.25 8.66 -40.16
C SER A 668 -75.00 9.43 -39.70
N ALA A 669 -74.98 10.75 -39.84
CA ALA A 669 -73.90 11.58 -39.31
C ALA A 669 -73.83 11.55 -37.77
N LEU A 670 -74.98 11.67 -37.10
CA LEU A 670 -75.06 11.71 -35.63
C LEU A 670 -74.75 10.35 -35.00
N SER A 671 -75.22 9.25 -35.58
CA SER A 671 -74.93 7.91 -35.03
C SER A 671 -73.45 7.52 -35.23
N ARG A 672 -72.83 7.87 -36.38
CA ARG A 672 -71.36 7.77 -36.56
C ARG A 672 -70.62 8.60 -35.52
N ARG A 673 -71.13 9.78 -35.18
CA ARG A 673 -70.57 10.63 -34.13
C ARG A 673 -70.67 9.96 -32.75
N VAL A 674 -71.83 9.41 -32.38
CA VAL A 674 -72.00 8.63 -31.12
C VAL A 674 -70.97 7.51 -31.02
N GLY A 675 -70.75 6.76 -32.09
CA GLY A 675 -69.73 5.69 -32.14
C GLY A 675 -68.31 6.22 -31.88
N ARG A 676 -67.90 7.27 -32.60
CA ARG A 676 -66.57 7.91 -32.42
C ARG A 676 -66.37 8.43 -31.00
N GLU A 677 -67.37 9.11 -30.45
CA GLU A 677 -67.27 9.72 -29.11
C GLU A 677 -67.29 8.67 -28.00
N THR A 678 -68.01 7.55 -28.18
CA THR A 678 -67.99 6.41 -27.27
C THR A 678 -66.62 5.72 -27.24
N ALA A 679 -65.97 5.57 -28.40
CA ALA A 679 -64.61 5.04 -28.48
C ALA A 679 -63.57 5.97 -27.80
N ALA A 680 -63.73 7.29 -27.99
CA ALA A 680 -62.91 8.28 -27.30
C ALA A 680 -63.13 8.26 -25.78
N LEU A 681 -64.38 8.09 -25.31
CA LEU A 681 -64.70 7.93 -23.89
C LEU A 681 -63.99 6.72 -23.28
N GLN A 682 -64.05 5.55 -23.93
CA GLN A 682 -63.35 4.36 -23.44
C GLN A 682 -61.84 4.59 -23.33
N THR A 683 -61.24 5.25 -24.33
CA THR A 683 -59.81 5.57 -24.32
C THR A 683 -59.45 6.45 -23.11
N LEU A 684 -60.31 7.41 -22.77
CA LEU A 684 -60.14 8.24 -21.58
C LEU A 684 -60.33 7.44 -20.28
N GLU A 685 -61.27 6.50 -20.23
CA GLU A 685 -61.48 5.60 -19.08
C GLU A 685 -60.26 4.69 -18.84
N ASP A 686 -59.69 4.11 -19.89
CA ASP A 686 -58.50 3.25 -19.79
C ASP A 686 -57.28 4.06 -19.31
N ARG A 687 -57.10 5.29 -19.84
CA ARG A 687 -56.07 6.23 -19.35
C ARG A 687 -56.29 6.61 -17.89
N LEU A 688 -57.55 6.78 -17.46
CA LEU A 688 -57.88 7.08 -16.08
C LEU A 688 -57.53 5.92 -15.15
N ILE A 689 -57.80 4.67 -15.55
CA ILE A 689 -57.43 3.48 -14.78
C ILE A 689 -55.91 3.42 -14.58
N ASP A 690 -55.12 3.65 -15.65
CA ASP A 690 -53.66 3.68 -15.54
C ASP A 690 -53.18 4.81 -14.60
N ALA A 691 -53.78 6.00 -14.72
CA ALA A 691 -53.48 7.14 -13.87
C ALA A 691 -53.78 6.88 -12.38
N LYS A 692 -54.89 6.17 -12.07
CA LYS A 692 -55.23 5.78 -10.69
C LYS A 692 -54.25 4.77 -10.11
N GLY A 693 -53.69 3.88 -10.93
CA GLY A 693 -52.67 2.91 -10.51
C GLY A 693 -51.28 3.52 -10.25
N ALA A 694 -51.02 4.73 -10.74
CA ALA A 694 -49.69 5.33 -10.75
C ALA A 694 -49.10 5.56 -9.36
N ALA A 695 -49.92 5.95 -8.38
CA ALA A 695 -49.46 6.22 -7.02
C ALA A 695 -48.83 4.98 -6.34
N ALA A 696 -49.39 3.80 -6.58
CA ALA A 696 -48.87 2.54 -6.04
C ALA A 696 -47.54 2.13 -6.71
N ARG A 697 -47.47 2.27 -8.05
CA ARG A 697 -46.23 2.01 -8.82
C ARG A 697 -45.11 2.97 -8.43
N ARG A 698 -45.42 4.26 -8.29
CA ARG A 698 -44.48 5.28 -7.80
C ARG A 698 -43.87 4.89 -6.46
N ARG A 699 -44.68 4.46 -5.48
CA ARG A 699 -44.20 4.03 -4.15
C ARG A 699 -43.27 2.81 -4.24
N LYS A 700 -43.54 1.88 -5.15
CA LYS A 700 -42.65 0.74 -5.40
C LYS A 700 -41.31 1.20 -5.96
N LEU A 701 -41.33 2.01 -7.03
CA LEU A 701 -40.12 2.57 -7.64
C LEU A 701 -39.29 3.41 -6.65
N GLN A 702 -39.94 4.17 -5.76
CA GLN A 702 -39.24 4.92 -4.72
C GLN A 702 -38.45 4.02 -3.76
N ARG A 703 -39.00 2.85 -3.40
CA ARG A 703 -38.25 1.85 -2.60
C ARG A 703 -37.07 1.29 -3.37
N GLU A 704 -37.29 0.89 -4.62
CA GLU A 704 -36.23 0.37 -5.51
C GLU A 704 -35.08 1.39 -5.68
N ARG A 705 -35.39 2.68 -5.78
CA ARG A 705 -34.38 3.75 -5.82
C ARG A 705 -33.60 3.89 -4.52
N ASN A 706 -34.27 3.81 -3.37
CA ASN A 706 -33.61 3.90 -2.07
C ASN A 706 -32.69 2.70 -1.83
N GLU A 707 -33.10 1.50 -2.26
CA GLU A 707 -32.26 0.30 -2.23
C GLU A 707 -31.05 0.43 -3.18
N ALA A 708 -31.22 1.04 -4.36
CA ALA A 708 -30.10 1.33 -5.26
C ALA A 708 -29.12 2.35 -4.66
N TYR A 709 -29.62 3.37 -3.97
CA TYR A 709 -28.79 4.34 -3.25
C TYR A 709 -28.02 3.71 -2.09
N GLU A 710 -28.63 2.75 -1.38
CA GLU A 710 -27.91 1.95 -0.38
C GLU A 710 -26.76 1.15 -1.03
N ARG A 711 -27.00 0.47 -2.16
CA ARG A 711 -25.95 -0.26 -2.89
C ARG A 711 -24.83 0.64 -3.43
N VAL A 712 -25.12 1.90 -3.78
CA VAL A 712 -24.09 2.90 -4.11
C VAL A 712 -23.14 3.10 -2.91
N PHE A 713 -23.69 3.22 -1.69
CA PHE A 713 -22.86 3.38 -0.49
C PHE A 713 -22.13 2.10 -0.10
N ASP A 714 -22.72 0.92 -0.31
CA ASP A 714 -21.99 -0.36 -0.14
C ASP A 714 -20.75 -0.41 -1.03
N ALA A 715 -20.85 0.07 -2.27
CA ALA A 715 -19.71 0.17 -3.18
C ALA A 715 -18.65 1.16 -2.69
N ILE A 716 -19.05 2.34 -2.18
CA ILE A 716 -18.12 3.32 -1.61
C ILE A 716 -17.43 2.77 -0.35
N LEU A 717 -18.16 2.10 0.55
CA LEU A 717 -17.62 1.46 1.75
C LEU A 717 -16.65 0.33 1.39
N SER A 718 -16.94 -0.41 0.34
CA SER A 718 -16.04 -1.46 -0.15
C SER A 718 -14.77 -0.88 -0.80
N GLU A 719 -14.88 0.26 -1.49
CA GLU A 719 -13.71 1.03 -1.97
C GLU A 719 -12.87 1.54 -0.79
N GLU A 720 -13.50 2.07 0.26
CA GLU A 720 -12.84 2.49 1.51
C GLU A 720 -12.09 1.34 2.17
N GLN A 721 -12.74 0.18 2.35
CA GLN A 721 -12.09 -0.97 2.96
C GLN A 721 -10.93 -1.51 2.11
N ALA A 722 -11.06 -1.52 0.78
CA ALA A 722 -9.98 -1.94 -0.10
C ALA A 722 -8.76 -1.02 -0.01
N LEU A 723 -8.97 0.28 0.17
CA LEU A 723 -7.90 1.21 0.47
C LEU A 723 -7.31 0.95 1.87
N VAL A 724 -8.14 0.64 2.88
CA VAL A 724 -7.63 0.28 4.22
C VAL A 724 -6.69 -0.91 4.15
N ASP A 725 -7.08 -1.94 3.40
CA ASP A 725 -6.27 -3.14 3.20
C ASP A 725 -4.96 -2.83 2.45
N LEU A 726 -4.99 -1.91 1.47
CA LEU A 726 -3.80 -1.45 0.75
C LEU A 726 -2.78 -0.72 1.65
N TYR A 727 -3.24 -0.01 2.68
CA TYR A 727 -2.32 0.67 3.60
C TYR A 727 -2.00 -0.16 4.86
N ALA A 728 -2.63 -1.32 5.06
CA ALA A 728 -2.41 -2.16 6.23
C ALA A 728 -0.94 -2.62 6.41
N PRO A 729 -0.20 -3.04 5.35
CA PRO A 729 1.20 -3.47 5.52
C PRO A 729 2.11 -2.37 6.06
N ILE A 730 1.86 -1.11 5.66
CA ILE A 730 2.66 0.03 6.14
C ILE A 730 2.30 0.36 7.60
N GLN A 731 1.02 0.29 7.97
CA GLN A 731 0.56 0.53 9.33
C GLN A 731 1.14 -0.50 10.31
N GLU A 732 1.18 -1.78 9.94
CA GLU A 732 1.72 -2.83 10.81
C GLU A 732 3.24 -2.69 11.03
N ARG A 733 3.99 -2.32 9.99
CA ARG A 733 5.43 -2.02 10.11
C ARG A 733 5.69 -0.83 11.04
N LEU A 734 4.88 0.22 10.96
CA LEU A 734 5.01 1.36 11.87
C LEU A 734 4.64 1.02 13.31
N ARG A 735 3.65 0.16 13.52
CA ARG A 735 3.23 -0.30 14.86
C ARG A 735 4.31 -1.13 15.54
N THR A 736 5.00 -1.98 14.77
CA THR A 736 6.10 -2.82 15.25
C THR A 736 7.41 -2.05 15.44
N ALA A 737 7.61 -0.95 14.72
CA ALA A 737 8.76 -0.09 14.92
C ALA A 737 8.71 0.66 16.27
N GLY A 738 9.82 0.62 17.02
CA GLY A 738 9.99 1.37 18.28
C GLY A 738 10.25 2.88 18.07
N GLY A 739 10.19 3.66 19.15
CA GLY A 739 10.62 5.07 19.15
C GLY A 739 9.71 6.05 18.40
N THR A 740 10.31 7.02 17.71
CA THR A 740 9.64 8.15 17.01
C THR A 740 8.67 7.69 15.91
N LEU A 741 8.83 6.48 15.41
CA LEU A 741 8.04 5.90 14.32
C LEU A 741 6.58 5.62 14.69
N LYS A 742 6.29 5.40 15.98
CA LYS A 742 4.93 5.25 16.50
C LYS A 742 4.07 6.51 16.37
N ARG A 743 4.70 7.65 16.10
CA ARG A 743 4.01 8.94 15.96
C ARG A 743 3.37 9.11 14.57
N LEU A 744 3.76 8.32 13.57
CA LEU A 744 3.18 8.36 12.23
C LEU A 744 1.92 7.50 12.16
N ARG A 745 0.85 8.03 11.57
CA ARG A 745 -0.43 7.33 11.37
C ARG A 745 -0.94 7.57 9.96
N PHE A 746 -1.40 6.50 9.32
CA PHE A 746 -2.17 6.56 8.08
C PHE A 746 -3.65 6.40 8.43
N SER A 747 -4.50 7.27 7.89
CA SER A 747 -5.95 7.17 8.01
C SER A 747 -6.58 7.16 6.62
N ILE A 748 -7.66 6.43 6.47
CA ILE A 748 -8.50 6.45 5.26
C ILE A 748 -9.90 6.79 5.74
N PHE A 749 -10.56 7.69 5.03
CA PHE A 749 -11.87 8.20 5.44
C PHE A 749 -12.63 8.73 4.23
N ARG A 750 -13.95 8.68 4.30
CA ARG A 750 -14.83 9.37 3.34
C ARG A 750 -14.87 10.86 3.68
N SER A 751 -14.67 11.69 2.66
CA SER A 751 -14.84 13.13 2.72
C SER A 751 -16.05 13.51 1.88
N ALA A 752 -17.00 14.25 2.47
CA ALA A 752 -18.21 14.69 1.79
C ALA A 752 -18.26 16.22 1.69
N ASN A 753 -18.26 16.72 0.46
CA ASN A 753 -18.41 18.15 0.18
C ASN A 753 -19.90 18.53 0.14
N ALA A 754 -20.51 18.63 1.32
CA ALA A 754 -21.91 19.00 1.47
C ALA A 754 -22.24 20.40 0.90
N ALA A 755 -21.25 21.30 0.87
CA ALA A 755 -21.38 22.63 0.29
C ALA A 755 -21.53 22.54 -1.23
N GLU A 756 -20.62 21.85 -1.92
CA GLU A 756 -20.69 21.64 -3.38
C GLU A 756 -22.01 20.98 -3.80
N TRP A 757 -22.46 19.96 -3.06
CA TRP A 757 -23.75 19.31 -3.32
C TRP A 757 -24.91 20.29 -3.20
N ALA A 758 -24.96 21.09 -2.13
CA ALA A 758 -26.07 22.02 -1.89
C ALA A 758 -26.03 23.26 -2.78
N ASP A 759 -24.84 23.81 -3.04
CA ASP A 759 -24.63 24.99 -3.89
C ASP A 759 -25.10 24.71 -5.32
N TYR A 760 -24.84 23.52 -5.87
CA TYR A 760 -25.35 23.14 -7.18
C TYR A 760 -26.89 23.26 -7.26
N ALA A 761 -27.62 22.78 -6.24
CA ALA A 761 -29.08 22.92 -6.23
C ALA A 761 -29.54 24.36 -6.00
N GLU A 762 -28.89 25.09 -5.10
CA GLU A 762 -29.19 26.49 -4.83
C GLU A 762 -29.00 27.40 -6.05
N GLU A 763 -28.07 27.06 -6.94
CA GLU A 763 -27.77 27.81 -8.16
C GLU A 763 -28.61 27.36 -9.36
N ASN A 764 -28.87 26.05 -9.49
CA ASN A 764 -29.43 25.48 -10.72
C ASN A 764 -30.85 24.93 -10.58
N LEU A 765 -31.31 24.60 -9.37
CA LEU A 765 -32.52 23.81 -9.14
C LEU A 765 -33.54 24.47 -8.21
N LEU A 766 -33.17 25.48 -7.40
CA LEU A 766 -34.04 26.11 -6.41
C LEU A 766 -34.08 27.64 -6.55
N ASP A 767 -35.27 28.23 -6.47
CA ASP A 767 -35.46 29.67 -6.35
C ASP A 767 -35.33 30.10 -4.87
N ARG A 768 -34.15 30.65 -4.55
CA ARG A 768 -33.76 31.10 -3.21
C ARG A 768 -34.50 32.35 -2.71
N ARG A 769 -35.32 32.99 -3.56
CA ARG A 769 -36.10 34.18 -3.18
C ARG A 769 -37.44 33.82 -2.55
N ARG A 770 -37.91 32.58 -2.74
CA ARG A 770 -39.19 32.11 -2.24
C ARG A 770 -39.13 31.90 -0.72
N GLU A 771 -40.26 32.12 -0.06
CA GLU A 771 -40.40 31.85 1.38
C GLU A 771 -40.30 30.35 1.65
N GLY A 772 -39.56 30.00 2.69
CA GLY A 772 -39.33 28.62 3.08
C GLY A 772 -37.93 28.37 3.65
N PRO A 773 -37.61 27.12 4.00
CA PRO A 773 -36.35 26.79 4.65
C PRO A 773 -35.12 27.06 3.76
N PHE A 774 -35.26 27.06 2.43
CA PHE A 774 -34.14 27.23 1.49
C PHE A 774 -34.00 28.68 0.99
N ARG A 775 -34.57 29.65 1.73
CA ARG A 775 -34.46 31.08 1.40
C ARG A 775 -33.05 31.60 1.73
N GLY A 776 -32.46 32.32 0.77
CA GLY A 776 -31.13 32.90 0.89
C GLY A 776 -29.98 31.92 0.55
N ARG A 777 -28.78 32.48 0.31
CA ARG A 777 -27.59 31.70 -0.06
C ARG A 777 -27.05 30.90 1.14
N GLY A 778 -26.70 29.64 0.92
CA GLY A 778 -26.14 28.72 1.91
C GLY A 778 -27.17 28.15 2.90
N ALA A 779 -28.47 28.35 2.64
CA ALA A 779 -29.52 27.84 3.51
C ALA A 779 -29.67 26.31 3.40
N LEU A 780 -29.50 25.75 2.21
CA LEU A 780 -29.45 24.30 1.99
C LEU A 780 -28.13 23.73 2.48
N VAL A 781 -27.00 24.43 2.27
CA VAL A 781 -25.67 24.04 2.75
C VAL A 781 -25.68 23.75 4.26
N LYS A 782 -26.16 24.71 5.07
CA LYS A 782 -26.25 24.55 6.54
C LYS A 782 -27.07 23.33 6.96
N ARG A 783 -28.08 22.94 6.17
CA ARG A 783 -28.92 21.77 6.46
C ARG A 783 -28.23 20.48 6.04
N ALA A 784 -27.62 20.45 4.86
CA ALA A 784 -26.84 19.31 4.39
C ALA A 784 -25.68 19.00 5.35
N GLU A 785 -24.96 20.03 5.81
CA GLU A 785 -23.90 19.90 6.80
C GLU A 785 -24.39 19.35 8.15
N ARG A 786 -25.55 19.81 8.61
CA ARG A 786 -26.10 19.38 9.90
C ARG A 786 -26.73 17.98 9.86
N GLU A 787 -27.39 17.62 8.77
CA GLU A 787 -28.29 16.46 8.73
C GLU A 787 -27.75 15.28 7.91
N LEU A 788 -26.89 15.53 6.91
CA LEU A 788 -26.42 14.50 5.99
C LEU A 788 -24.91 14.25 6.08
N LYS A 789 -24.09 15.31 6.22
CA LYS A 789 -22.63 15.24 6.14
C LYS A 789 -22.01 14.18 7.04
N LEU A 790 -22.36 14.16 8.32
CA LEU A 790 -21.82 13.17 9.27
C LEU A 790 -22.11 11.72 8.82
N ARG A 791 -23.30 11.47 8.24
CA ARG A 791 -23.66 10.14 7.75
C ARG A 791 -22.93 9.81 6.46
N TRP A 792 -22.76 10.75 5.55
CA TRP A 792 -21.94 10.54 4.35
C TRP A 792 -20.48 10.20 4.68
N GLU A 793 -19.91 10.84 5.70
CA GLU A 793 -18.50 10.66 6.10
C GLU A 793 -18.27 9.41 6.96
N ALA A 794 -19.22 9.06 7.85
CA ALA A 794 -18.99 8.00 8.86
C ALA A 794 -20.10 6.95 8.98
N GLY A 795 -21.25 7.13 8.31
CA GLY A 795 -22.40 6.22 8.43
C GLY A 795 -22.27 4.96 7.58
N THR A 796 -23.02 3.91 7.95
CA THR A 796 -23.22 2.72 7.10
C THR A 796 -24.13 3.03 5.91
N ALA A 797 -24.18 2.15 4.91
CA ALA A 797 -25.06 2.32 3.74
C ALA A 797 -26.54 2.50 4.15
N THR A 798 -27.02 1.67 5.09
CA THR A 798 -28.38 1.76 5.63
C THR A 798 -28.61 3.08 6.38
N GLU A 799 -27.65 3.53 7.18
CA GLU A 799 -27.77 4.80 7.91
C GLU A 799 -27.81 6.01 6.98
N VAL A 800 -27.02 6.00 5.90
CA VAL A 800 -27.04 7.05 4.89
C VAL A 800 -28.34 7.06 4.10
N SER A 801 -28.81 5.88 3.65
CA SER A 801 -30.07 5.75 2.93
C SER A 801 -31.26 6.20 3.79
N LYS A 802 -31.24 5.86 5.09
CA LYS A 802 -32.23 6.35 6.06
C LYS A 802 -32.15 7.86 6.25
N ALA A 803 -30.96 8.43 6.45
CA ALA A 803 -30.79 9.87 6.62
C ALA A 803 -31.30 10.66 5.39
N MET A 804 -30.99 10.18 4.19
CA MET A 804 -31.52 10.76 2.95
C MET A 804 -33.05 10.63 2.87
N SER A 805 -33.61 9.47 3.23
CA SER A 805 -35.07 9.26 3.25
C SER A 805 -35.78 10.19 4.24
N ASP A 806 -35.21 10.36 5.44
CA ASP A 806 -35.74 11.26 6.47
C ASP A 806 -35.64 12.73 6.03
N PHE A 807 -34.52 13.12 5.41
CA PHE A 807 -34.31 14.46 4.86
C PHE A 807 -35.32 14.79 3.75
N ILE A 808 -35.54 13.86 2.81
CA ILE A 808 -36.55 14.01 1.76
C ILE A 808 -37.93 14.12 2.38
N THR A 809 -38.29 13.23 3.30
CA THR A 809 -39.62 13.23 3.95
C THR A 809 -39.89 14.56 4.66
N ARG A 810 -38.88 15.13 5.31
CA ARG A 810 -38.96 16.41 6.03
C ARG A 810 -39.16 17.60 5.08
N TYR A 811 -38.44 17.62 3.95
CA TYR A 811 -38.34 18.82 3.10
C TYR A 811 -39.01 18.70 1.73
N GLN A 812 -39.64 17.57 1.39
CA GLN A 812 -40.23 17.33 0.08
C GLN A 812 -41.18 18.45 -0.36
N ARG A 813 -42.03 18.93 0.56
CA ARG A 813 -42.97 20.03 0.26
C ARG A 813 -42.24 21.34 -0.03
N ASP A 814 -41.21 21.65 0.75
CA ASP A 814 -40.41 22.86 0.60
C ASP A 814 -39.64 22.87 -0.71
N PHE A 815 -39.05 21.74 -1.12
CA PHE A 815 -38.38 21.63 -2.41
C PHE A 815 -39.30 21.99 -3.58
N PHE A 816 -40.58 21.60 -3.52
CA PHE A 816 -41.53 21.99 -4.54
C PHE A 816 -41.95 23.46 -4.47
N VAL A 817 -42.02 24.06 -3.28
CA VAL A 817 -42.26 25.51 -3.13
C VAL A 817 -41.13 26.30 -3.76
N HIS A 818 -39.88 25.85 -3.56
CA HIS A 818 -38.68 26.46 -4.11
C HIS A 818 -38.41 26.09 -5.58
N ALA A 819 -39.24 25.29 -6.25
CA ALA A 819 -39.01 24.96 -7.67
C ALA A 819 -39.07 26.23 -8.55
N PRO A 820 -38.06 26.54 -9.38
CA PRO A 820 -38.03 27.75 -10.20
C PRO A 820 -39.12 27.75 -11.28
N VAL A 821 -39.60 26.57 -11.66
CA VAL A 821 -40.65 26.38 -12.65
C VAL A 821 -42.01 26.17 -11.95
N PRO A 822 -43.06 26.90 -12.35
CA PRO A 822 -44.43 26.67 -11.87
C PRO A 822 -44.93 25.26 -12.21
N ARG A 823 -45.76 24.67 -11.35
CA ARG A 823 -46.30 23.30 -11.55
C ARG A 823 -47.25 23.20 -12.76
N GLU A 824 -47.78 24.33 -13.19
CA GLU A 824 -48.66 24.51 -14.33
C GLU A 824 -47.89 24.37 -15.67
N GLN A 825 -46.58 24.64 -15.69
CA GLN A 825 -45.73 24.49 -16.88
C GLN A 825 -45.23 23.04 -16.99
N HIS A 826 -46.09 22.18 -17.50
CA HIS A 826 -45.94 20.72 -17.39
C HIS A 826 -44.60 20.15 -17.89
N GLU A 827 -44.15 20.54 -19.08
CA GLU A 827 -42.91 20.01 -19.69
C GLU A 827 -41.65 20.51 -18.97
N ALA A 828 -41.59 21.80 -18.66
CA ALA A 828 -40.49 22.40 -17.92
C ALA A 828 -40.41 21.86 -16.48
N PHE A 829 -41.56 21.64 -15.83
CA PHE A 829 -41.61 21.06 -14.48
C PHE A 829 -41.20 19.58 -14.49
N ARG A 830 -41.56 18.81 -15.52
CA ARG A 830 -41.11 17.41 -15.71
C ARG A 830 -39.60 17.34 -15.88
N THR A 831 -39.03 18.20 -16.73
CA THR A 831 -37.59 18.28 -16.96
C THR A 831 -36.85 18.64 -15.67
N TRP A 832 -37.37 19.61 -14.92
CA TRP A 832 -36.84 19.98 -13.62
C TRP A 832 -36.90 18.83 -12.60
N LEU A 833 -38.02 18.11 -12.52
CA LEU A 833 -38.19 16.95 -11.63
C LEU A 833 -37.14 15.85 -11.88
N GLY A 834 -36.84 15.59 -13.16
CA GLY A 834 -35.79 14.64 -13.54
C GLY A 834 -34.41 15.06 -13.03
N ARG A 835 -34.00 16.30 -13.33
CA ARG A 835 -32.73 16.87 -12.86
C ARG A 835 -32.64 16.97 -11.33
N PHE A 836 -33.76 17.30 -10.68
CA PHE A 836 -33.85 17.37 -9.23
C PHE A 836 -33.65 15.99 -8.58
N ALA A 837 -34.28 14.95 -9.13
CA ALA A 837 -34.11 13.59 -8.64
C ALA A 837 -32.69 13.05 -8.88
N GLU A 838 -32.08 13.37 -10.02
CA GLU A 838 -30.68 13.01 -10.33
C GLU A 838 -29.71 13.66 -9.33
N TRP A 839 -29.83 14.96 -9.10
CA TRP A 839 -29.01 15.68 -8.13
C TRP A 839 -29.14 15.13 -6.70
N LEU A 840 -30.36 14.87 -6.25
CA LEU A 840 -30.66 14.50 -4.87
C LEU A 840 -29.99 13.19 -4.44
N PHE A 841 -29.78 12.27 -5.38
CA PHE A 841 -29.13 10.97 -5.14
C PHE A 841 -27.75 10.84 -5.80
N ASN A 842 -27.22 11.91 -6.39
CA ASN A 842 -25.86 11.96 -6.89
C ASN A 842 -24.88 11.83 -5.71
N THR A 843 -23.73 11.18 -5.93
CA THR A 843 -22.70 10.97 -4.88
C THR A 843 -21.34 11.57 -5.21
N ASP A 844 -21.18 12.31 -6.30
CA ASP A 844 -19.88 12.82 -6.79
C ASP A 844 -19.17 13.73 -5.79
N HIS A 845 -19.95 14.39 -4.92
CA HIS A 845 -19.47 15.16 -3.78
C HIS A 845 -18.80 14.32 -2.67
N ILE A 846 -18.76 12.99 -2.81
CA ILE A 846 -18.19 12.04 -1.85
C ILE A 846 -16.99 11.33 -2.49
N ALA A 847 -15.83 11.50 -1.84
CA ALA A 847 -14.59 10.85 -2.20
C ALA A 847 -13.99 10.11 -1.01
N VAL A 848 -13.39 8.95 -1.26
CA VAL A 848 -12.52 8.30 -0.25
C VAL A 848 -11.15 8.94 -0.34
N ARG A 849 -10.67 9.50 0.77
CA ARG A 849 -9.35 10.13 0.89
C ARG A 849 -8.50 9.33 1.86
N TYR A 850 -7.19 9.48 1.73
CA TYR A 850 -6.24 9.06 2.74
C TYR A 850 -5.57 10.30 3.33
N GLY A 851 -5.28 10.24 4.64
CA GLY A 851 -4.59 11.26 5.39
C GLY A 851 -3.39 10.65 6.10
N ILE A 852 -2.39 11.49 6.35
CA ILE A 852 -1.19 11.09 7.07
C ILE A 852 -1.02 12.07 8.20
N ALA A 853 -0.90 11.55 9.42
CA ALA A 853 -0.68 12.38 10.59
C ALA A 853 0.63 12.00 11.26
N TYR A 854 1.36 13.00 11.73
CA TYR A 854 2.51 12.84 12.60
C TYR A 854 2.24 13.55 13.91
N ASP A 855 2.32 12.81 15.02
CA ASP A 855 2.05 13.31 16.38
C ASP A 855 0.65 13.95 16.53
N GLY A 856 -0.33 13.39 15.80
CA GLY A 856 -1.71 13.89 15.79
C GLY A 856 -1.95 15.10 14.89
N VAL A 857 -0.93 15.61 14.19
CA VAL A 857 -1.04 16.72 13.24
C VAL A 857 -0.99 16.19 11.82
N ASP A 858 -1.95 16.60 11.00
CA ASP A 858 -2.00 16.28 9.56
C ASP A 858 -0.73 16.75 8.84
N ILE A 859 -0.19 15.94 7.93
CA ILE A 859 1.02 16.20 7.14
C ILE A 859 0.94 17.54 6.42
N GLU A 860 -0.26 17.92 5.97
CA GLU A 860 -0.52 19.21 5.30
C GLU A 860 -0.28 20.40 6.23
N LYS A 861 -0.43 20.21 7.54
CA LYS A 861 -0.29 21.24 8.57
C LYS A 861 1.08 21.22 9.28
N LEU A 862 1.95 20.28 8.91
CA LEU A 862 3.31 20.19 9.46
C LEU A 862 4.21 21.28 8.87
N SER A 863 5.15 21.77 9.69
CA SER A 863 6.23 22.65 9.22
C SER A 863 7.18 21.88 8.27
N PRO A 864 7.89 22.57 7.36
CA PRO A 864 8.87 21.94 6.47
C PRO A 864 9.90 21.06 7.20
N GLY A 865 10.42 21.51 8.34
CA GLY A 865 11.36 20.73 9.13
C GLY A 865 10.77 19.41 9.66
N THR A 866 9.52 19.44 10.12
CA THR A 866 8.84 18.23 10.60
C THR A 866 8.48 17.28 9.46
N ARG A 867 8.13 17.81 8.28
CA ARG A 867 7.95 17.00 7.06
C ARG A 867 9.25 16.27 6.68
N GLY A 868 10.40 16.94 6.80
CA GLY A 868 11.71 16.33 6.56
C GLY A 868 12.01 15.18 7.51
N ILE A 869 11.65 15.32 8.80
CA ILE A 869 11.76 14.23 9.77
C ILE A 869 10.86 13.05 9.36
N VAL A 870 9.60 13.32 9.00
CA VAL A 870 8.67 12.28 8.52
C VAL A 870 9.23 11.53 7.32
N LEU A 871 9.78 12.25 6.33
CA LEU A 871 10.40 11.67 5.16
C LEU A 871 11.58 10.75 5.51
N LEU A 872 12.51 11.23 6.35
CA LEU A 872 13.65 10.44 6.81
C LEU A 872 13.22 9.18 7.58
N LEU A 873 12.20 9.31 8.43
CA LEU A 873 11.63 8.21 9.18
C LEU A 873 11.03 7.15 8.24
N LEU A 874 10.33 7.56 7.18
CA LEU A 874 9.86 6.64 6.14
C LEU A 874 11.04 5.93 5.48
N TYR A 875 12.07 6.64 5.02
CA TYR A 875 13.24 5.99 4.41
C TYR A 875 13.96 5.03 5.36
N LEU A 876 14.05 5.33 6.66
CA LEU A 876 14.69 4.45 7.64
C LEU A 876 13.89 3.18 7.93
N VAL A 877 12.56 3.26 8.02
CA VAL A 877 11.69 2.09 8.25
C VAL A 877 11.64 1.18 7.03
N PHE A 878 11.64 1.80 5.85
CA PHE A 878 11.42 1.12 4.60
C PHE A 878 12.70 0.95 3.80
N TRP A 879 13.87 1.18 4.42
CA TRP A 879 15.15 0.81 3.83
C TRP A 879 15.18 -0.71 3.62
N ASN A 880 14.76 -1.10 2.43
CA ASN A 880 14.93 -2.43 1.92
C ASN A 880 16.42 -2.55 1.58
N ARG A 881 17.11 -3.56 2.13
CA ARG A 881 18.55 -3.81 1.92
C ARG A 881 18.95 -3.95 0.44
N ASN A 882 17.98 -3.87 -0.47
CA ASN A 882 18.10 -4.12 -1.89
C ASN A 882 18.43 -2.88 -2.74
N LYS A 883 18.41 -1.66 -2.19
CA LYS A 883 18.80 -0.44 -2.92
C LYS A 883 19.73 0.45 -2.10
N CYS A 884 20.77 0.98 -2.74
CA CYS A 884 21.64 1.99 -2.14
C CYS A 884 20.88 3.31 -1.95
N ILE A 885 21.12 3.99 -0.83
CA ILE A 885 20.65 5.36 -0.58
C ILE A 885 21.90 6.22 -0.38
N ILE A 886 21.93 7.39 -1.01
CA ILE A 886 22.95 8.45 -0.79
C ILE A 886 22.28 9.70 -0.29
#